data_AF-A0A1M4EER5-F1
#
_entry.id   AF-A0A1M4EER5-F1
#
_cell.length_a   1.000
_cell.length_b   1.000
_cell.length_c   1.000
_cell.angle_alpha   90.00
_cell.angle_beta   90.00
_cell.angle_gamma   90.00
#
_symmetry.space_group_name_H-M   'P 1'
#
loop_
_entity.id
_entity.type
_entity.pdbx_description
1 polymer ?
#
loop_
_entity_poly.entity_id
_entity_poly.type
_entity_poly.pdbx_seq_one_letter_code
_entity_poly.pdbx_strand_id
1 'polypeptide(L)'
;MAAMADLLGRRGFEIRRCEGDTATREGIIGAYERLIRDVREQDAVVFYFSGHGMYAATAEAGLPDVQFIVPWGYGTAGNGFDGITDVELSVLQARLTSVTPNVTAIIDSCHAARMSRDPRLRPKALAHPVPAEVVAEHLHRLSAEGWDLGQRHADANPLAVRLAACRRWQTAFEYTNAQGVTTGVFTESLCLALQEAEEAEAAGTRASWQRIMKRAEERVLALAPGQRAHVEGNPWRLPFELGEETHEDLLDAERLPDGRIRLLGGHLLGVEPGDGYALITDQDSVLTDVTVSTVTGATSVAAVTSGSPPAGLPQRMRARLVRRELPRHAVRVHGSGPAADDMRAALDAAPHVRLATAEAPAVLCTVEVSQEPGRIRLRDEVGDLVGPKAASPEGIAATVGNVAKLARSATLRTLPSGAGDCELLVPYTVEWGRVSEGAPERLPDGGAVCYTGEPIYVRLRNDGDRPLYFWLFDLGITGGVTHITNADPYGLPLAGGSEYTVGHSPDTGLTGLRLSWAEDVPADAPRPESLLVVVADREQDLAALQQTAARGAKGQAAVRASLTPTSSVLESMLHRTMAGMSRELPAEQHARPVRYAVEHLDFLLHPAPAVSRETASFLIDQRPDRSLRIPHKGRARGGPVPVALRLGELVVHRNRALRGGDVRIDALVLTGADGELPAYRAETVRFSGVRDGDRLPLDDLLLYHGPAVDYLDLALWVSRDRQDSLHLSDMLSERLGSMDFKQAAVDVAGLAMAAPQVLAAVTALGATATIVNIAYQLLSAAVGDSIGLYRTSLLQAEGFCLGHHPSTGLMRAQDFSFRYEVLKV
;
A
#
# COMPACT_ATOMS: atom_id res chain seq x y z
N MET A 1 -10.73 -28.96 18.09
CA MET A 1 -9.97 -28.75 19.35
C MET A 1 -8.83 -29.74 19.52
N ALA A 2 -9.07 -31.02 19.88
CA ALA A 2 -7.99 -31.98 20.15
C ALA A 2 -7.00 -32.18 18.98
N ALA A 3 -7.49 -32.38 17.75
CA ALA A 3 -6.63 -32.58 16.58
C ALA A 3 -5.67 -31.40 16.30
N MET A 4 -6.16 -30.16 16.46
CA MET A 4 -5.34 -28.96 16.28
C MET A 4 -4.32 -28.81 17.41
N ALA A 5 -4.72 -29.09 18.65
CA ALA A 5 -3.81 -29.07 19.79
C ALA A 5 -2.68 -30.10 19.62
N ASP A 6 -3.00 -31.32 19.20
CA ASP A 6 -1.99 -32.35 18.94
C ASP A 6 -1.03 -31.94 17.83
N LEU A 7 -1.53 -31.31 16.76
CA LEU A 7 -0.71 -30.81 15.65
C LEU A 7 0.25 -29.71 16.10
N LEU A 8 -0.26 -28.68 16.78
CA LEU A 8 0.56 -27.58 17.29
C LEU A 8 1.56 -28.06 18.35
N GLY A 9 1.16 -29.01 19.20
CA GLY A 9 2.03 -29.58 20.23
C GLY A 9 3.24 -30.31 19.64
N ARG A 10 3.06 -31.05 18.53
CA ARG A 10 4.19 -31.65 17.79
C ARG A 10 5.16 -30.63 17.22
N ARG A 11 4.70 -29.40 16.96
CA ARG A 11 5.51 -28.28 16.49
C ARG A 11 6.13 -27.45 17.62
N GLY A 12 5.97 -27.88 18.88
CA GLY A 12 6.60 -27.25 20.04
C GLY A 12 5.86 -26.04 20.59
N PHE A 13 4.59 -25.81 20.20
CA PHE A 13 3.79 -24.74 20.79
C PHE A 13 3.42 -25.05 22.25
N GLU A 14 3.51 -24.04 23.12
CA GLU A 14 2.84 -24.05 24.42
C GLU A 14 1.34 -23.79 24.21
N ILE A 15 0.49 -24.74 24.61
CA ILE A 15 -0.95 -24.68 24.32
C ILE A 15 -1.74 -24.35 25.58
N ARG A 16 -2.59 -23.32 25.47
CA ARG A 16 -3.57 -22.94 26.48
C ARG A 16 -4.97 -23.13 25.91
N ARG A 17 -5.75 -24.04 26.51
CA ARG A 17 -7.10 -24.38 26.03
C ARG A 17 -8.14 -23.64 26.85
N CYS A 18 -9.12 -23.04 26.17
CA CYS A 18 -10.35 -22.54 26.77
C CYS A 18 -11.50 -23.32 26.15
N GLU A 19 -12.14 -24.22 26.90
CA GLU A 19 -13.19 -25.11 26.41
C GLU A 19 -14.39 -25.13 27.37
N GLY A 20 -15.59 -25.38 26.84
CA GLY A 20 -16.80 -25.50 27.66
C GLY A 20 -17.03 -24.29 28.56
N ASP A 21 -17.23 -24.55 29.86
CA ASP A 21 -17.49 -23.53 30.89
C ASP A 21 -16.36 -22.53 31.15
N THR A 22 -15.16 -22.78 30.61
CA THR A 22 -14.04 -21.83 30.64
C THR A 22 -13.95 -20.95 29.39
N ALA A 23 -14.66 -21.31 28.31
CA ALA A 23 -14.71 -20.55 27.06
C ALA A 23 -15.77 -19.44 27.07
N THR A 24 -15.95 -18.76 28.20
CA THR A 24 -16.83 -17.58 28.31
C THR A 24 -16.21 -16.37 27.62
N ARG A 25 -16.98 -15.28 27.44
CA ARG A 25 -16.46 -14.03 26.88
C ARG A 25 -15.22 -13.56 27.65
N GLU A 26 -15.31 -13.48 28.97
CA GLU A 26 -14.22 -13.08 29.86
C GLU A 26 -13.05 -14.07 29.82
N GLY A 27 -13.35 -15.36 29.73
CA GLY A 27 -12.34 -16.42 29.65
C GLY A 27 -11.48 -16.30 28.39
N ILE A 28 -12.13 -16.11 27.23
CA ILE A 28 -11.46 -15.96 25.93
C ILE A 28 -10.65 -14.66 25.87
N ILE A 29 -11.26 -13.52 26.21
CA ILE A 29 -10.56 -12.21 26.20
C ILE A 29 -9.39 -12.24 27.18
N GLY A 30 -9.60 -12.75 28.40
CA GLY A 30 -8.55 -12.86 29.40
C GLY A 30 -7.40 -13.79 28.97
N ALA A 31 -7.68 -14.85 28.21
CA ALA A 31 -6.65 -15.72 27.65
C ALA A 31 -5.85 -15.03 26.54
N TYR A 32 -6.52 -14.26 25.67
CA TYR A 32 -5.87 -13.48 24.61
C TYR A 32 -4.98 -12.37 25.19
N GLU A 33 -5.46 -11.64 26.19
CA GLU A 33 -4.66 -10.60 26.87
C GLU A 33 -3.45 -11.20 27.61
N ARG A 34 -3.59 -12.39 28.19
CA ARG A 34 -2.42 -13.14 28.72
C ARG A 34 -1.42 -13.50 27.62
N LEU A 35 -1.90 -13.94 26.46
CA LEU A 35 -1.05 -14.26 25.32
C LEU A 35 -0.25 -13.04 24.84
N ILE A 36 -0.88 -11.86 24.74
CA ILE A 36 -0.22 -10.60 24.36
C ILE A 36 0.89 -10.22 25.36
N ARG A 37 0.70 -10.48 26.66
CA ARG A 37 1.72 -10.17 27.68
C ARG A 37 2.90 -11.11 27.70
N ASP A 38 2.69 -12.38 27.33
CA ASP A 38 3.70 -13.42 27.47
C ASP A 38 4.61 -13.55 26.23
N VAL A 39 4.12 -13.14 25.06
CA VAL A 39 4.82 -13.25 23.78
C VAL A 39 5.97 -12.24 23.63
N ARG A 40 7.01 -12.62 22.89
CA ARG A 40 8.15 -11.78 22.51
C ARG A 40 8.25 -11.60 20.98
N GLU A 41 9.08 -10.65 20.56
CA GLU A 41 9.20 -10.22 19.16
C GLU A 41 9.47 -11.34 18.14
N GLN A 42 10.19 -12.40 18.53
CA GLN A 42 10.54 -13.50 17.62
C GLN A 42 9.64 -14.73 17.73
N ASP A 43 8.65 -14.70 18.63
CA ASP A 43 7.78 -15.86 18.86
C ASP A 43 6.76 -16.01 17.72
N ALA A 44 6.43 -17.26 17.39
CA ALA A 44 5.28 -17.59 16.56
C ALA A 44 4.04 -17.76 17.46
N VAL A 45 2.92 -17.17 17.07
CA VAL A 45 1.67 -17.22 17.84
C VAL A 45 0.53 -17.77 17.01
N VAL A 46 -0.26 -18.65 17.62
CA VAL A 46 -1.48 -19.18 17.02
C VAL A 46 -2.68 -18.89 17.92
N PHE A 47 -3.69 -18.24 17.35
CA PHE A 47 -5.03 -18.19 17.92
C PHE A 47 -5.94 -19.13 17.13
N TYR A 48 -6.53 -20.13 17.79
CA TYR A 48 -7.46 -21.06 17.15
C TYR A 48 -8.82 -20.98 17.83
N PHE A 49 -9.86 -20.72 17.03
CA PHE A 49 -11.25 -20.77 17.46
C PHE A 49 -12.03 -21.77 16.61
N SER A 50 -12.83 -22.61 17.26
CA SER A 50 -13.82 -23.46 16.59
C SER A 50 -15.09 -23.44 17.42
N GLY A 51 -16.17 -22.92 16.84
CA GLY A 51 -17.44 -22.75 17.54
C GLY A 51 -18.47 -22.07 16.64
N HIS A 52 -19.55 -21.58 17.25
CA HIS A 52 -20.58 -20.86 16.51
C HIS A 52 -20.15 -19.42 16.24
N GLY A 53 -20.58 -18.90 15.10
CA GLY A 53 -20.52 -17.48 14.78
C GLY A 53 -21.90 -16.96 14.45
N MET A 54 -21.99 -15.64 14.39
CA MET A 54 -23.18 -14.90 14.02
C MET A 54 -22.79 -13.63 13.28
N TYR A 55 -23.81 -13.01 12.69
CA TYR A 55 -23.74 -11.77 11.93
C TYR A 55 -24.91 -10.88 12.36
N ALA A 56 -24.63 -9.60 12.55
CA ALA A 56 -25.62 -8.58 12.78
C ALA A 56 -25.60 -7.59 11.61
N ALA A 57 -26.74 -7.45 10.92
CA ALA A 57 -26.92 -6.39 9.94
C ALA A 57 -27.13 -5.07 10.70
N THR A 58 -26.18 -4.16 10.61
CA THR A 58 -26.19 -2.91 11.41
C THR A 58 -26.28 -1.66 10.55
N ALA A 59 -26.43 -1.83 9.23
CA ALA A 59 -26.50 -0.71 8.28
C ALA A 59 -27.58 0.31 8.62
N GLU A 60 -28.75 -0.13 9.10
CA GLU A 60 -29.86 0.76 9.52
C GLU A 60 -29.51 1.60 10.77
N ALA A 61 -28.56 1.14 11.59
CA ALA A 61 -28.02 1.87 12.74
C ALA A 61 -26.79 2.74 12.39
N GLY A 62 -26.44 2.86 11.10
CA GLY A 62 -25.29 3.66 10.65
C GLY A 62 -23.93 2.99 10.84
N LEU A 63 -23.89 1.69 11.13
CA LEU A 63 -22.65 0.91 11.31
C LEU A 63 -22.56 -0.20 10.23
N PRO A 64 -21.37 -0.52 9.69
CA PRO A 64 -21.18 -1.70 8.85
C PRO A 64 -21.46 -2.96 9.62
N ASP A 65 -21.96 -3.95 8.90
CA ASP A 65 -22.38 -5.20 9.50
C ASP A 65 -21.26 -5.89 10.26
N VAL A 66 -21.58 -6.28 11.48
CA VAL A 66 -20.64 -6.82 12.47
C VAL A 66 -20.74 -8.34 12.50
N GLN A 67 -19.60 -9.01 12.44
CA GLN A 67 -19.49 -10.44 12.71
C GLN A 67 -19.04 -10.68 14.14
N PHE A 68 -19.45 -11.78 14.75
CA PHE A 68 -18.95 -12.15 16.08
C PHE A 68 -18.88 -13.66 16.28
N ILE A 69 -17.96 -14.08 17.13
CA ILE A 69 -17.89 -15.44 17.66
C ILE A 69 -18.78 -15.56 18.90
N VAL A 70 -19.33 -16.75 19.14
CA VAL A 70 -20.27 -17.03 20.22
C VAL A 70 -19.57 -17.79 21.34
N PRO A 71 -19.29 -17.16 22.50
CA PRO A 71 -18.69 -17.81 23.65
C PRO A 71 -19.67 -18.77 24.36
N TRP A 72 -19.13 -19.59 25.25
CA TRP A 72 -19.96 -20.37 26.16
C TRP A 72 -20.75 -19.46 27.11
N GLY A 73 -22.04 -19.76 27.30
CA GLY A 73 -22.95 -18.95 28.10
C GLY A 73 -23.60 -17.79 27.34
N TYR A 74 -23.39 -17.68 26.02
CA TYR A 74 -24.05 -16.66 25.19
C TYR A 74 -25.58 -16.66 25.36
N GLY A 75 -26.15 -15.49 25.61
CA GLY A 75 -27.58 -15.27 25.86
C GLY A 75 -28.04 -15.58 27.29
N THR A 76 -27.14 -15.90 28.22
CA THR A 76 -27.48 -16.17 29.64
C THR A 76 -27.23 -14.98 30.57
N ALA A 77 -26.40 -14.02 30.14
CA ALA A 77 -26.18 -12.75 30.84
C ALA A 77 -27.34 -11.79 30.51
N GLY A 78 -28.40 -11.80 31.32
CA GLY A 78 -29.73 -11.25 31.00
C GLY A 78 -29.89 -9.76 30.63
N ASN A 79 -28.83 -9.00 30.35
CA ASN A 79 -28.92 -7.55 30.12
C ASN A 79 -27.93 -6.99 29.07
N GLY A 80 -27.31 -7.78 28.18
CA GLY A 80 -26.43 -7.22 27.15
C GLY A 80 -25.93 -8.20 26.08
N PHE A 81 -25.17 -7.67 25.12
CA PHE A 81 -24.42 -8.44 24.14
C PHE A 81 -23.21 -9.11 24.80
N ASP A 82 -23.13 -10.44 24.72
CA ASP A 82 -22.08 -11.29 25.30
C ASP A 82 -21.29 -12.09 24.25
N GLY A 83 -21.41 -11.70 22.97
CA GLY A 83 -20.53 -12.15 21.89
C GLY A 83 -19.14 -11.51 21.96
N ILE A 84 -18.22 -11.97 21.11
CA ILE A 84 -16.95 -11.28 20.85
C ILE A 84 -16.92 -10.90 19.37
N THR A 85 -16.98 -9.60 19.10
CA THR A 85 -17.03 -9.02 17.76
C THR A 85 -15.73 -9.19 16.98
N ASP A 86 -15.82 -9.18 15.67
CA ASP A 86 -14.69 -9.07 14.75
C ASP A 86 -13.87 -7.80 14.99
N VAL A 87 -14.52 -6.72 15.44
CA VAL A 87 -13.90 -5.48 15.92
C VAL A 87 -12.98 -5.76 17.12
N GLU A 88 -13.48 -6.42 18.17
CA GLU A 88 -12.69 -6.78 19.35
C GLU A 88 -11.53 -7.72 18.98
N LEU A 89 -11.79 -8.75 18.15
CA LEU A 89 -10.76 -9.67 17.67
C LEU A 89 -9.68 -8.94 16.85
N SER A 90 -10.05 -7.94 16.06
CA SER A 90 -9.12 -7.14 15.25
C SER A 90 -8.24 -6.25 16.12
N VAL A 91 -8.80 -5.65 17.18
CA VAL A 91 -8.02 -4.88 18.17
C VAL A 91 -7.02 -5.78 18.90
N LEU A 92 -7.47 -6.95 19.37
CA LEU A 92 -6.61 -7.93 20.03
C LEU A 92 -5.49 -8.43 19.10
N GLN A 93 -5.82 -8.71 17.84
CA GLN A 93 -4.83 -9.12 16.84
C GLN A 93 -3.83 -7.99 16.54
N ALA A 94 -4.29 -6.74 16.39
CA ALA A 94 -3.41 -5.58 16.16
C ALA A 94 -2.42 -5.37 17.31
N ARG A 95 -2.89 -5.48 18.56
CA ARG A 95 -2.03 -5.48 19.77
C ARG A 95 -1.01 -6.61 19.72
N LEU A 96 -1.44 -7.82 19.38
CA LEU A 96 -0.54 -8.96 19.29
C LEU A 96 0.52 -8.76 18.19
N THR A 97 0.13 -8.25 17.02
CA THR A 97 1.07 -7.98 15.91
C THR A 97 2.01 -6.81 16.16
N SER A 98 1.66 -5.91 17.10
CA SER A 98 2.58 -4.86 17.56
C SER A 98 3.72 -5.42 18.42
N VAL A 99 3.57 -6.63 18.97
CA VAL A 99 4.63 -7.33 19.72
C VAL A 99 5.43 -8.24 18.80
N THR A 100 4.76 -9.09 18.00
CA THR A 100 5.43 -9.98 17.03
C THR A 100 4.69 -9.98 15.68
N PRO A 101 5.40 -9.88 14.54
CA PRO A 101 4.78 -9.99 13.23
C PRO A 101 4.40 -11.45 12.88
N ASN A 102 4.61 -12.45 13.75
CA ASN A 102 4.37 -13.87 13.47
C ASN A 102 3.10 -14.42 14.12
N VAL A 103 1.96 -13.88 13.68
CA VAL A 103 0.64 -14.25 14.19
C VAL A 103 -0.15 -15.02 13.13
N THR A 104 -0.68 -16.18 13.50
CA THR A 104 -1.63 -16.95 12.71
C THR A 104 -2.96 -17.08 13.47
N ALA A 105 -4.07 -16.62 12.89
CA ALA A 105 -5.40 -16.81 13.43
C ALA A 105 -6.15 -17.86 12.59
N ILE A 106 -6.70 -18.89 13.23
CA ILE A 106 -7.45 -19.97 12.58
C ILE A 106 -8.87 -19.93 13.12
N ILE A 107 -9.84 -19.57 12.28
CA ILE A 107 -11.23 -19.38 12.67
C ILE A 107 -12.11 -20.39 11.92
N ASP A 108 -12.51 -21.44 12.63
CA ASP A 108 -13.45 -22.46 12.16
C ASP A 108 -14.86 -22.21 12.72
N SER A 109 -15.50 -21.18 12.17
CA SER A 109 -16.81 -20.65 12.54
C SER A 109 -17.53 -20.14 11.29
N CYS A 110 -18.85 -19.95 11.36
CA CYS A 110 -19.57 -19.21 10.31
C CYS A 110 -20.49 -18.14 10.85
N HIS A 111 -20.70 -17.12 10.03
CA HIS A 111 -21.47 -15.93 10.40
C HIS A 111 -22.86 -15.91 9.76
N ALA A 112 -23.11 -16.76 8.74
CA ALA A 112 -24.40 -16.92 8.09
C ALA A 112 -24.96 -18.35 8.28
N ALA A 113 -26.04 -18.49 9.05
CA ALA A 113 -26.78 -19.74 9.20
C ALA A 113 -27.71 -19.96 8.00
N ARG A 114 -27.17 -20.37 6.84
CA ARG A 114 -28.01 -20.80 5.71
C ARG A 114 -28.30 -22.30 5.82
N MET A 115 -29.55 -22.67 5.60
CA MET A 115 -30.05 -24.05 5.77
C MET A 115 -29.24 -25.06 4.92
N SER A 116 -28.48 -25.94 5.58
CA SER A 116 -27.97 -27.16 4.94
C SER A 116 -29.15 -28.10 4.65
N ARG A 117 -29.21 -28.64 3.44
CA ARG A 117 -30.15 -29.71 3.06
C ARG A 117 -29.53 -31.12 3.21
N ASP A 118 -28.25 -31.21 3.55
CA ASP A 118 -27.58 -32.48 3.85
C ASP A 118 -27.66 -32.74 5.37
N PRO A 119 -28.36 -33.81 5.82
CA PRO A 119 -28.54 -34.12 7.24
C PRO A 119 -27.23 -34.51 7.95
N ARG A 120 -26.14 -34.78 7.22
CA ARG A 120 -24.83 -35.13 7.77
C ARG A 120 -23.99 -33.90 8.13
N LEU A 121 -24.36 -32.72 7.64
CA LEU A 121 -23.64 -31.47 7.84
C LEU A 121 -24.43 -30.55 8.78
N ARG A 122 -23.78 -30.11 9.86
CA ARG A 122 -24.37 -29.19 10.84
C ARG A 122 -23.73 -27.80 10.71
N PRO A 123 -24.51 -26.73 10.45
CA PRO A 123 -23.98 -25.37 10.43
C PRO A 123 -23.34 -24.96 11.76
N LYS A 124 -22.18 -24.30 11.71
CA LYS A 124 -21.51 -23.65 12.85
C LYS A 124 -22.00 -22.20 13.08
N ALA A 125 -23.31 -21.99 13.03
CA ALA A 125 -23.91 -20.67 13.28
C ALA A 125 -25.22 -20.80 14.06
N LEU A 126 -25.54 -19.80 14.88
CA LEU A 126 -26.85 -19.69 15.51
C LEU A 126 -27.83 -18.97 14.56
N ALA A 127 -29.09 -19.42 14.54
CA ALA A 127 -30.10 -18.95 13.59
C ALA A 127 -30.92 -17.73 14.06
N HIS A 128 -30.58 -17.12 15.20
CA HIS A 128 -31.38 -16.04 15.79
C HIS A 128 -30.83 -14.68 15.35
N PRO A 129 -31.66 -13.74 14.84
CA PRO A 129 -31.20 -12.39 14.55
C PRO A 129 -30.86 -11.65 15.85
N VAL A 130 -29.73 -10.94 15.86
CA VAL A 130 -29.39 -9.99 16.94
C VAL A 130 -29.77 -8.59 16.48
N PRO A 131 -30.54 -7.82 17.28
CA PRO A 131 -30.87 -6.44 16.93
C PRO A 131 -29.63 -5.56 16.76
N ALA A 132 -29.62 -4.71 15.74
CA ALA A 132 -28.49 -3.85 15.41
C ALA A 132 -28.12 -2.91 16.57
N GLU A 133 -29.12 -2.41 17.29
CA GLU A 133 -28.97 -1.46 18.39
C GLU A 133 -28.21 -2.07 19.56
N VAL A 134 -28.40 -3.37 19.82
CA VAL A 134 -27.72 -4.10 20.91
C VAL A 134 -26.22 -4.22 20.63
N VAL A 135 -25.86 -4.44 19.36
CA VAL A 135 -24.45 -4.48 18.93
C VAL A 135 -23.84 -3.08 18.92
N ALA A 136 -24.57 -2.08 18.42
CA ALA A 136 -24.13 -0.69 18.43
C ALA A 136 -23.87 -0.17 19.85
N GLU A 137 -24.80 -0.42 20.79
CA GLU A 137 -24.64 -0.06 22.20
C GLU A 137 -23.44 -0.78 22.83
N HIS A 138 -23.19 -2.03 22.44
CA HIS A 138 -22.01 -2.77 22.89
C HIS A 138 -20.70 -2.11 22.42
N LEU A 139 -20.59 -1.75 21.14
CA LEU A 139 -19.38 -1.09 20.61
C LEU A 139 -19.14 0.27 21.28
N HIS A 140 -20.19 1.05 21.50
CA HIS A 140 -20.09 2.30 22.27
C HIS A 140 -19.59 2.07 23.70
N ARG A 141 -20.09 1.02 24.36
CA ARG A 141 -19.66 0.65 25.71
C ARG A 141 -18.19 0.26 25.75
N LEU A 142 -17.72 -0.53 24.78
CA LEU A 142 -16.30 -0.90 24.69
C LEU A 142 -15.40 0.33 24.58
N SER A 143 -15.78 1.29 23.73
CA SER A 143 -15.05 2.56 23.61
C SER A 143 -15.02 3.32 24.94
N ALA A 144 -16.14 3.40 25.65
CA ALA A 144 -16.23 4.02 26.98
C ALA A 144 -15.40 3.28 28.05
N GLU A 145 -15.24 1.96 27.92
CA GLU A 145 -14.42 1.10 28.78
C GLU A 145 -12.92 1.17 28.43
N GLY A 146 -12.52 2.03 27.48
CA GLY A 146 -11.12 2.29 27.13
C GLY A 146 -10.56 1.37 26.05
N TRP A 147 -11.39 0.65 25.30
CA TRP A 147 -10.93 -0.03 24.10
C TRP A 147 -10.60 1.00 23.02
N ASP A 148 -9.33 1.03 22.61
CA ASP A 148 -8.89 1.79 21.43
C ASP A 148 -9.31 1.06 20.15
N LEU A 149 -10.56 1.30 19.73
CA LEU A 149 -11.10 0.76 18.47
C LEU A 149 -10.35 1.30 17.24
N GLY A 150 -9.62 2.42 17.36
CA GLY A 150 -8.78 2.99 16.32
C GLY A 150 -7.47 2.23 16.08
N GLN A 151 -7.08 1.33 16.99
CA GLN A 151 -5.90 0.47 16.84
C GLN A 151 -6.09 -0.60 15.75
N ARG A 152 -7.33 -0.88 15.34
CA ARG A 152 -7.61 -1.86 14.29
C ARG A 152 -7.07 -1.39 12.94
N HIS A 153 -6.63 -2.35 12.13
CA HIS A 153 -6.40 -2.08 10.72
C HIS A 153 -7.75 -1.88 10.02
N ALA A 154 -7.86 -0.85 9.18
CA ALA A 154 -9.12 -0.45 8.55
C ALA A 154 -9.73 -1.55 7.66
N ASP A 155 -8.89 -2.38 7.03
CA ASP A 155 -9.31 -3.52 6.20
C ASP A 155 -8.87 -4.86 6.83
N ALA A 156 -7.62 -5.26 6.59
CA ALA A 156 -7.02 -6.49 7.14
C ALA A 156 -5.68 -6.20 7.82
N ASN A 157 -5.34 -6.98 8.85
CA ASN A 157 -4.03 -6.89 9.48
C ASN A 157 -2.95 -7.40 8.51
N PRO A 158 -1.99 -6.55 8.05
CA PRO A 158 -1.02 -6.92 7.03
C PRO A 158 0.08 -7.87 7.54
N LEU A 159 0.22 -8.01 8.87
CA LEU A 159 1.27 -8.82 9.50
C LEU A 159 0.80 -10.21 9.89
N ALA A 160 -0.50 -10.38 10.15
CA ALA A 160 -1.08 -11.67 10.52
C ALA A 160 -1.52 -12.49 9.30
N VAL A 161 -1.52 -13.82 9.45
CA VAL A 161 -2.21 -14.73 8.51
C VAL A 161 -3.51 -15.20 9.17
N ARG A 162 -4.65 -15.02 8.51
CA ARG A 162 -5.96 -15.51 9.01
C ARG A 162 -6.50 -16.60 8.10
N LEU A 163 -6.69 -17.79 8.66
CA LEU A 163 -7.28 -18.93 7.98
C LEU A 163 -8.74 -19.05 8.41
N ALA A 164 -9.67 -18.85 7.48
CA ALA A 164 -11.10 -18.87 7.73
C ALA A 164 -11.78 -20.07 7.07
N ALA A 165 -12.75 -20.66 7.77
CA ALA A 165 -13.45 -21.85 7.28
C ALA A 165 -14.39 -21.60 6.10
N CYS A 166 -14.89 -20.38 5.92
CA CYS A 166 -15.84 -20.03 4.87
C CYS A 166 -15.80 -18.53 4.53
N ARG A 167 -16.32 -18.16 3.35
CA ARG A 167 -16.55 -16.75 2.95
C ARG A 167 -17.55 -16.04 3.86
N ARG A 168 -17.57 -14.70 3.81
CA ARG A 168 -18.50 -13.81 4.56
C ARG A 168 -19.97 -14.23 4.46
N TRP A 169 -20.38 -14.73 3.30
CA TRP A 169 -21.77 -15.11 2.99
C TRP A 169 -22.03 -16.62 3.01
N GLN A 170 -21.04 -17.42 3.39
CA GLN A 170 -21.10 -18.88 3.38
C GLN A 170 -21.22 -19.46 4.79
N THR A 171 -21.42 -20.78 4.83
CA THR A 171 -21.61 -21.53 6.06
C THR A 171 -20.47 -22.53 6.22
N ALA A 172 -19.90 -22.59 7.42
CA ALA A 172 -18.93 -23.59 7.85
C ALA A 172 -19.68 -24.73 8.55
N PHE A 173 -19.27 -25.97 8.28
CA PHE A 173 -19.98 -27.16 8.74
C PHE A 173 -19.16 -28.03 9.70
N GLU A 174 -19.88 -28.70 10.61
CA GLU A 174 -19.42 -29.88 11.33
C GLU A 174 -19.98 -31.15 10.70
N TYR A 175 -19.21 -32.22 10.77
CA TYR A 175 -19.64 -33.55 10.38
C TYR A 175 -19.04 -34.61 11.31
N THR A 176 -19.51 -35.84 11.19
CA THR A 176 -18.89 -36.99 11.86
C THR A 176 -18.04 -37.72 10.83
N ASN A 177 -16.74 -37.80 11.08
CA ASN A 177 -15.79 -38.41 10.16
C ASN A 177 -15.83 -39.95 10.22
N ALA A 178 -15.00 -40.61 9.39
CA ALA A 178 -14.97 -42.08 9.29
C ALA A 178 -14.56 -42.78 10.61
N GLN A 179 -13.90 -42.06 11.50
CA GLN A 179 -13.46 -42.51 12.82
C GLN A 179 -14.55 -42.30 13.90
N GLY A 180 -15.73 -41.79 13.53
CA GLY A 180 -16.83 -41.52 14.46
C GLY A 180 -16.64 -40.25 15.30
N VAL A 181 -15.66 -39.40 14.97
CA VAL A 181 -15.38 -38.16 15.69
C VAL A 181 -16.13 -37.00 15.04
N THR A 182 -16.86 -36.22 15.83
CA THR A 182 -17.47 -34.96 15.36
C THR A 182 -16.42 -33.86 15.29
N THR A 183 -16.24 -33.28 14.11
CA THR A 183 -15.24 -32.24 13.85
C THR A 183 -15.70 -31.27 12.76
N GLY A 184 -15.08 -30.09 12.71
CA GLY A 184 -15.29 -29.14 11.63
C GLY A 184 -14.68 -29.65 10.32
N VAL A 185 -15.41 -29.52 9.22
CA VAL A 185 -14.93 -29.88 7.88
C VAL A 185 -13.63 -29.14 7.56
N PHE A 186 -13.54 -27.86 7.94
CA PHE A 186 -12.33 -27.06 7.75
C PHE A 186 -11.19 -27.50 8.67
N THR A 187 -11.42 -27.60 10.00
CA THR A 187 -10.37 -28.02 10.94
C THR A 187 -9.73 -29.35 10.53
N GLU A 188 -10.51 -30.36 10.16
CA GLU A 188 -9.96 -31.67 9.75
C GLU A 188 -9.19 -31.57 8.44
N SER A 189 -9.76 -30.89 7.43
CA SER A 189 -9.11 -30.69 6.14
C SER A 189 -7.79 -29.94 6.26
N LEU A 190 -7.73 -28.92 7.13
CA LEU A 190 -6.52 -28.16 7.42
C LEU A 190 -5.47 -29.01 8.17
N CYS A 191 -5.89 -29.79 9.18
CA CYS A 191 -4.96 -30.67 9.91
C CYS A 191 -4.31 -31.69 8.96
N LEU A 192 -5.08 -32.29 8.06
CA LEU A 192 -4.57 -33.22 7.06
C LEU A 192 -3.62 -32.55 6.06
N ALA A 193 -3.95 -31.35 5.58
CA ALA A 193 -3.08 -30.60 4.67
C ALA A 193 -1.77 -30.18 5.33
N LEU A 194 -1.79 -29.81 6.62
CA LEU A 194 -0.59 -29.51 7.40
C LEU A 194 0.27 -30.75 7.64
N GLN A 195 -0.34 -31.91 7.90
CA GLN A 195 0.39 -33.18 8.01
C GLN A 195 1.08 -33.56 6.70
N GLU A 196 0.40 -33.44 5.56
CA GLU A 196 1.01 -33.64 4.23
C GLU A 196 2.20 -32.69 4.01
N ALA A 197 2.10 -31.44 4.50
CA ALA A 197 3.20 -30.48 4.41
C ALA A 197 4.37 -30.83 5.34
N GLU A 198 4.12 -31.35 6.55
CA GLU A 198 5.16 -31.84 7.48
C GLU A 198 5.93 -33.01 6.87
N GLU A 199 5.24 -33.96 6.24
CA GLU A 199 5.86 -35.09 5.55
C GLU A 199 6.72 -34.63 4.37
N ALA A 200 6.24 -33.66 3.58
CA ALA A 200 7.00 -33.07 2.50
C ALA A 200 8.22 -32.29 3.00
N GLU A 201 8.10 -31.57 4.12
CA GLU A 201 9.19 -30.80 4.74
C GLU A 201 10.30 -31.73 5.24
N ALA A 202 9.95 -32.88 5.83
CA ALA A 202 10.91 -33.92 6.19
C ALA A 202 11.66 -34.49 4.97
N ALA A 203 11.05 -34.44 3.78
CA ALA A 203 11.66 -34.79 2.50
C ALA A 203 12.37 -33.60 1.81
N GLY A 204 12.54 -32.46 2.49
CA GLY A 204 13.24 -31.27 2.01
C GLY A 204 12.37 -30.29 1.21
N THR A 205 11.05 -30.47 1.18
CA THR A 205 10.12 -29.59 0.45
C THR A 205 9.20 -28.83 1.41
N ARG A 206 9.41 -27.51 1.54
CA ARG A 206 8.55 -26.64 2.37
C ARG A 206 7.33 -26.16 1.57
N ALA A 207 6.23 -25.80 2.24
CA ALA A 207 5.00 -25.33 1.61
C ALA A 207 4.44 -24.10 2.35
N SER A 208 3.93 -23.10 1.61
CA SER A 208 3.27 -21.91 2.20
C SER A 208 1.85 -22.21 2.67
N TRP A 209 1.27 -21.24 3.40
CA TRP A 209 -0.15 -21.20 3.68
C TRP A 209 -1.02 -21.27 2.42
N GLN A 210 -0.62 -20.69 1.29
CA GLN A 210 -1.37 -20.77 0.02
C GLN A 210 -1.52 -22.22 -0.42
N ARG A 211 -0.41 -22.97 -0.43
CA ARG A 211 -0.39 -24.36 -0.87
C ARG A 211 -1.15 -25.27 0.10
N ILE A 212 -0.98 -25.05 1.40
CA ILE A 212 -1.69 -25.79 2.44
C ILE A 212 -3.19 -25.51 2.41
N MET A 213 -3.59 -24.24 2.31
CA MET A 213 -4.99 -23.83 2.31
C MET A 213 -5.72 -24.28 1.06
N LYS A 214 -5.06 -24.24 -0.10
CA LYS A 214 -5.61 -24.83 -1.31
C LYS A 214 -5.90 -26.32 -1.15
N ARG A 215 -4.94 -27.05 -0.57
CA ARG A 215 -5.07 -28.48 -0.33
C ARG A 215 -6.15 -28.81 0.71
N ALA A 216 -6.36 -27.92 1.68
CA ALA A 216 -7.48 -27.97 2.60
C ALA A 216 -8.80 -27.66 1.88
N GLU A 217 -8.87 -26.61 1.04
CA GLU A 217 -10.07 -26.21 0.30
C GLU A 217 -10.53 -27.30 -0.66
N GLU A 218 -9.62 -27.98 -1.37
CA GLU A 218 -9.95 -29.15 -2.22
C GLU A 218 -10.75 -30.21 -1.45
N ARG A 219 -10.36 -30.48 -0.20
CA ARG A 219 -11.04 -31.43 0.68
C ARG A 219 -12.36 -30.87 1.22
N VAL A 220 -12.37 -29.60 1.62
CA VAL A 220 -13.58 -28.90 2.08
C VAL A 220 -14.64 -28.94 0.98
N LEU A 221 -14.30 -28.60 -0.26
CA LEU A 221 -15.21 -28.63 -1.40
C LEU A 221 -15.73 -30.02 -1.73
N ALA A 222 -14.90 -31.05 -1.56
CA ALA A 222 -15.33 -32.44 -1.75
C ALA A 222 -16.35 -32.89 -0.70
N LEU A 223 -16.24 -32.41 0.54
CA LEU A 223 -17.12 -32.77 1.66
C LEU A 223 -18.36 -31.86 1.77
N ALA A 224 -18.18 -30.58 1.48
CA ALA A 224 -19.17 -29.52 1.61
C ALA A 224 -19.01 -28.49 0.46
N PRO A 225 -19.59 -28.74 -0.73
CA PRO A 225 -19.41 -27.89 -1.92
C PRO A 225 -19.81 -26.41 -1.76
N GLY A 226 -20.65 -26.11 -0.76
CA GLY A 226 -21.07 -24.74 -0.42
C GLY A 226 -20.15 -24.00 0.55
N GLN A 227 -19.07 -24.64 1.02
CA GLN A 227 -18.09 -24.08 1.94
C GLN A 227 -16.76 -23.87 1.20
N ARG A 228 -16.23 -22.64 1.21
CA ARG A 228 -14.91 -22.32 0.64
C ARG A 228 -14.01 -21.73 1.72
N ALA A 229 -13.05 -22.51 2.16
CA ALA A 229 -12.03 -22.04 3.10
C ALA A 229 -11.08 -21.07 2.39
N HIS A 230 -10.53 -20.12 3.14
CA HIS A 230 -9.63 -19.12 2.55
C HIS A 230 -8.61 -18.59 3.53
N VAL A 231 -7.59 -17.95 2.96
CA VAL A 231 -6.50 -17.30 3.67
C VAL A 231 -6.55 -15.80 3.43
N GLU A 232 -6.35 -15.03 4.49
CA GLU A 232 -6.15 -13.58 4.49
C GLU A 232 -4.79 -13.26 5.09
N GLY A 233 -4.32 -12.03 4.87
CA GLY A 233 -2.92 -11.67 5.11
C GLY A 233 -2.03 -12.14 3.96
N ASN A 234 -0.76 -12.44 4.26
CA ASN A 234 0.21 -12.91 3.27
C ASN A 234 0.14 -14.45 3.12
N PRO A 235 -0.42 -14.98 2.02
CA PRO A 235 -0.63 -16.41 1.86
C PRO A 235 0.67 -17.15 1.48
N TRP A 236 1.70 -16.44 1.01
CA TRP A 236 2.99 -17.02 0.63
C TRP A 236 3.88 -17.37 1.82
N ARG A 237 3.49 -16.91 3.01
CA ARG A 237 4.19 -17.18 4.25
C ARG A 237 4.23 -18.67 4.58
N LEU A 238 5.38 -19.15 5.02
CA LEU A 238 5.55 -20.51 5.53
C LEU A 238 4.82 -20.66 6.87
N PRO A 239 4.23 -21.83 7.17
CA PRO A 239 3.50 -22.06 8.41
C PRO A 239 4.30 -21.66 9.63
N PHE A 240 3.77 -20.67 10.36
CA PHE A 240 4.33 -20.19 11.63
C PHE A 240 5.74 -19.57 11.52
N GLU A 241 6.14 -19.12 10.33
CA GLU A 241 7.46 -18.50 10.09
C GLU A 241 7.32 -17.21 9.30
N LEU A 242 8.29 -16.30 9.39
CA LEU A 242 8.33 -15.08 8.57
C LEU A 242 8.85 -15.30 7.14
N GLY A 243 9.40 -16.49 6.86
CA GLY A 243 9.86 -16.86 5.52
C GLY A 243 8.70 -17.10 4.55
N GLU A 244 8.97 -16.97 3.25
CA GLU A 244 7.97 -17.07 2.18
C GLU A 244 8.35 -18.09 1.11
N GLU A 245 7.34 -18.52 0.33
CA GLU A 245 7.55 -19.28 -0.90
C GLU A 245 7.99 -18.40 -2.14
N THR A 246 9.13 -18.67 -2.85
CA THR A 246 9.53 -18.15 -4.24
C THR A 246 9.81 -19.11 -5.48
N HIS A 247 9.13 -19.03 -6.63
CA HIS A 247 9.09 -20.14 -7.62
C HIS A 247 10.33 -20.45 -8.52
N GLU A 248 10.36 -21.65 -9.13
CA GLU A 248 11.29 -22.11 -10.21
C GLU A 248 10.54 -22.60 -11.47
N ASP A 249 11.07 -22.30 -12.66
CA ASP A 249 10.41 -22.40 -13.97
C ASP A 249 10.24 -23.81 -14.60
N LEU A 250 9.21 -24.59 -14.26
CA LEU A 250 9.03 -25.98 -14.76
C LEU A 250 7.64 -26.25 -15.38
N LEU A 251 7.61 -26.93 -16.54
CA LEU A 251 6.44 -27.46 -17.24
C LEU A 251 6.50 -28.99 -17.34
N ASP A 252 5.36 -29.65 -17.45
CA ASP A 252 5.32 -31.05 -17.89
C ASP A 252 5.49 -31.11 -19.41
N ALA A 253 6.18 -32.14 -19.89
CA ALA A 253 6.47 -32.35 -21.30
C ALA A 253 6.16 -33.79 -21.73
N GLU A 254 5.53 -33.91 -22.89
CA GLU A 254 5.18 -35.19 -23.50
C GLU A 254 5.82 -35.28 -24.88
N ARG A 255 6.43 -36.42 -25.19
CA ARG A 255 6.92 -36.67 -26.55
C ARG A 255 5.77 -37.08 -27.46
N LEU A 256 5.57 -36.33 -28.54
CA LEU A 256 4.58 -36.63 -29.57
C LEU A 256 5.05 -37.77 -30.50
N PRO A 257 4.11 -38.46 -31.19
CA PRO A 257 4.44 -39.52 -32.14
C PRO A 257 5.36 -39.07 -33.29
N ASP A 258 5.36 -37.78 -33.62
CA ASP A 258 6.18 -37.17 -34.69
C ASP A 258 7.55 -36.67 -34.20
N GLY A 259 7.91 -36.92 -32.94
CA GLY A 259 9.20 -36.54 -32.34
C GLY A 259 9.28 -35.12 -31.80
N ARG A 260 8.23 -34.30 -31.97
CA ARG A 260 8.13 -32.99 -31.29
C ARG A 260 7.77 -33.17 -29.82
N ILE A 261 8.01 -32.13 -29.03
CA ILE A 261 7.69 -32.13 -27.61
C ILE A 261 6.48 -31.24 -27.39
N ARG A 262 5.40 -31.81 -26.86
CA ARG A 262 4.29 -31.03 -26.34
C ARG A 262 4.68 -30.60 -24.94
N LEU A 263 4.86 -29.31 -24.75
CA LEU A 263 4.87 -28.75 -23.41
C LEU A 263 3.42 -28.54 -22.99
N LEU A 264 3.08 -29.03 -21.81
CA LEU A 264 1.81 -28.77 -21.15
C LEU A 264 1.89 -27.34 -20.57
N GLY A 265 1.93 -26.38 -21.52
CA GLY A 265 2.54 -25.05 -21.47
C GLY A 265 2.14 -24.15 -22.65
N GLY A 266 0.99 -23.45 -22.67
CA GLY A 266 0.57 -22.55 -23.77
C GLY A 266 0.69 -21.03 -23.50
N HIS A 267 -0.05 -20.18 -24.23
CA HIS A 267 -0.10 -18.73 -24.00
C HIS A 267 -0.63 -18.43 -22.60
N LEU A 268 -1.62 -19.21 -22.15
CA LEU A 268 -2.15 -19.20 -20.78
C LEU A 268 -1.06 -19.53 -19.76
N LEU A 269 0.03 -20.12 -20.25
CA LEU A 269 1.21 -20.48 -19.51
C LEU A 269 2.41 -19.54 -19.63
N GLY A 270 2.18 -18.36 -20.21
CA GLY A 270 3.23 -17.35 -20.42
C GLY A 270 4.33 -17.90 -21.32
N VAL A 271 3.99 -18.95 -22.07
CA VAL A 271 4.83 -19.57 -23.07
C VAL A 271 4.58 -18.82 -24.36
N GLU A 272 5.60 -18.17 -24.87
CA GLU A 272 5.56 -17.47 -26.15
C GLU A 272 6.34 -18.23 -27.23
N PRO A 273 5.98 -18.10 -28.51
CA PRO A 273 6.81 -18.60 -29.59
C PRO A 273 8.24 -18.04 -29.45
N GLY A 274 9.24 -18.93 -29.42
CA GLY A 274 10.65 -18.56 -29.22
C GLY A 274 11.20 -18.83 -27.81
N ASP A 275 10.35 -19.12 -26.83
CA ASP A 275 10.77 -19.57 -25.50
C ASP A 275 11.60 -20.87 -25.58
N GLY A 276 12.66 -20.95 -24.76
CA GLY A 276 13.53 -22.11 -24.66
C GLY A 276 13.32 -22.86 -23.35
N TYR A 277 13.25 -24.20 -23.41
CA TYR A 277 13.13 -25.08 -22.26
C TYR A 277 14.18 -26.21 -22.30
N ALA A 278 14.77 -26.54 -21.17
CA ALA A 278 15.56 -27.76 -20.98
C ALA A 278 14.65 -28.90 -20.52
N LEU A 279 14.54 -29.97 -21.29
CA LEU A 279 13.89 -31.20 -20.87
C LEU A 279 14.74 -31.89 -19.79
N ILE A 280 14.12 -32.32 -18.70
CA ILE A 280 14.80 -32.93 -17.56
C ILE A 280 14.06 -34.18 -17.09
N THR A 281 14.78 -35.09 -16.43
CA THR A 281 14.19 -36.25 -15.73
C THR A 281 13.51 -35.83 -14.43
N ASP A 282 12.76 -36.75 -13.80
CA ASP A 282 12.18 -36.54 -12.46
C ASP A 282 13.26 -36.32 -11.37
N GLN A 283 14.52 -36.66 -11.68
CA GLN A 283 15.71 -36.46 -10.84
C GLN A 283 16.51 -35.21 -11.29
N ASP A 284 15.92 -34.30 -12.07
CA ASP A 284 16.49 -33.04 -12.57
C ASP A 284 17.75 -33.15 -13.45
N SER A 285 18.00 -34.33 -14.03
CA SER A 285 19.07 -34.49 -15.02
C SER A 285 18.63 -33.94 -16.38
N VAL A 286 19.39 -33.02 -16.97
CA VAL A 286 19.10 -32.42 -18.28
C VAL A 286 19.25 -33.45 -19.40
N LEU A 287 18.21 -33.57 -20.21
CA LEU A 287 18.11 -34.47 -21.35
C LEU A 287 18.45 -33.75 -22.66
N THR A 288 17.80 -32.63 -22.94
CA THR A 288 18.00 -31.83 -24.17
C THR A 288 17.26 -30.50 -24.08
N ASP A 289 17.59 -29.52 -24.93
CA ASP A 289 16.88 -28.24 -25.01
C ASP A 289 15.88 -28.22 -26.16
N VAL A 290 14.73 -27.58 -25.94
CA VAL A 290 13.66 -27.39 -26.90
C VAL A 290 13.27 -25.92 -27.00
N THR A 291 12.93 -25.46 -28.19
CA THR A 291 12.41 -24.12 -28.46
C THR A 291 10.97 -24.21 -28.89
N VAL A 292 10.12 -23.38 -28.29
CA VAL A 292 8.70 -23.33 -28.56
C VAL A 292 8.46 -22.74 -29.95
N SER A 293 7.73 -23.49 -30.77
CA SER A 293 7.47 -23.14 -32.18
C SER A 293 6.03 -22.70 -32.40
N THR A 294 5.07 -23.35 -31.74
CA THR A 294 3.66 -22.97 -31.80
C THR A 294 3.05 -23.02 -30.42
N VAL A 295 2.16 -22.08 -30.16
CA VAL A 295 1.51 -21.91 -28.88
C VAL A 295 0.01 -21.88 -29.09
N THR A 296 -0.72 -22.57 -28.23
CA THR A 296 -2.18 -22.52 -28.12
C THR A 296 -2.54 -21.98 -26.73
N GLY A 297 -3.82 -21.86 -26.38
CA GLY A 297 -4.21 -21.46 -25.02
C GLY A 297 -3.49 -22.28 -23.95
N ALA A 298 -3.64 -23.61 -23.98
CA ALA A 298 -3.23 -24.49 -22.88
C ALA A 298 -1.91 -25.27 -23.11
N THR A 299 -1.45 -25.38 -24.36
CA THR A 299 -0.25 -26.16 -24.68
C THR A 299 0.63 -25.45 -25.70
N SER A 300 1.89 -25.85 -25.79
CA SER A 300 2.76 -25.45 -26.87
C SER A 300 3.47 -26.67 -27.44
N VAL A 301 3.92 -26.52 -28.68
CA VAL A 301 4.76 -27.50 -29.35
C VAL A 301 6.15 -26.90 -29.48
N ALA A 302 7.10 -27.56 -28.85
CA ALA A 302 8.51 -27.23 -28.92
C ALA A 302 9.24 -28.27 -29.78
N ALA A 303 10.24 -27.79 -30.50
CA ALA A 303 11.17 -28.62 -31.26
C ALA A 303 12.53 -28.58 -30.57
N VAL A 304 13.30 -29.66 -30.64
CA VAL A 304 14.67 -29.69 -30.12
C VAL A 304 15.48 -28.57 -30.78
N THR A 305 16.11 -27.73 -29.96
CA THR A 305 16.75 -26.47 -30.37
C THR A 305 17.91 -26.71 -31.35
N SER A 306 18.55 -27.88 -31.28
CA SER A 306 19.61 -28.30 -32.20
C SER A 306 19.81 -29.82 -32.22
N GLY A 307 19.77 -30.42 -33.41
CA GLY A 307 20.03 -31.85 -33.63
C GLY A 307 18.77 -32.73 -33.62
N SER A 308 18.96 -34.05 -33.77
CA SER A 308 17.89 -35.04 -33.61
C SER A 308 17.64 -35.30 -32.12
N PRO A 309 16.38 -35.55 -31.69
CA PRO A 309 16.10 -35.89 -30.29
C PRO A 309 16.95 -37.11 -29.85
N PRO A 310 17.55 -37.09 -28.66
CA PRO A 310 18.35 -38.20 -28.17
C PRO A 310 17.57 -39.53 -28.21
N ALA A 311 18.24 -40.62 -28.60
CA ALA A 311 17.63 -41.94 -28.56
C ALA A 311 17.27 -42.28 -27.10
N GLY A 312 16.00 -42.60 -26.83
CA GLY A 312 15.54 -43.02 -25.50
C GLY A 312 14.95 -41.93 -24.60
N LEU A 313 14.53 -40.77 -25.13
CA LEU A 313 13.73 -39.83 -24.33
C LEU A 313 12.52 -40.54 -23.67
N PRO A 314 12.21 -40.28 -22.40
CA PRO A 314 10.99 -40.80 -21.77
C PRO A 314 9.73 -40.34 -22.50
N GLN A 315 8.61 -41.04 -22.33
CA GLN A 315 7.34 -40.59 -22.92
C GLN A 315 6.77 -39.36 -22.19
N ARG A 316 7.04 -39.26 -20.88
CA ARG A 316 6.71 -38.11 -20.03
C ARG A 316 7.99 -37.63 -19.35
N MET A 317 8.19 -36.33 -19.32
CA MET A 317 9.35 -35.67 -18.71
C MET A 317 8.92 -34.30 -18.19
N ARG A 318 9.85 -33.56 -17.60
CA ARG A 318 9.65 -32.15 -17.26
C ARG A 318 10.47 -31.26 -18.20
N ALA A 319 10.13 -30.00 -18.27
CA ALA A 319 10.75 -28.99 -19.10
C ALA A 319 10.98 -27.73 -18.26
N ARG A 320 12.24 -27.39 -17.99
CA ARG A 320 12.62 -26.20 -17.24
C ARG A 320 12.81 -25.03 -18.18
N LEU A 321 12.18 -23.89 -17.95
CA LEU A 321 12.42 -22.69 -18.74
C LEU A 321 13.90 -22.33 -18.63
N VAL A 322 14.55 -22.17 -19.78
CA VAL A 322 15.93 -21.69 -19.87
C VAL A 322 16.02 -20.37 -20.60
N ARG A 323 14.97 -19.97 -21.32
CA ARG A 323 14.91 -18.70 -22.06
C ARG A 323 13.47 -18.24 -22.29
N ARG A 324 13.16 -16.96 -22.07
CA ARG A 324 11.82 -16.36 -22.25
C ARG A 324 11.82 -15.20 -23.26
N GLU A 325 10.74 -15.06 -24.03
CA GLU A 325 10.49 -14.01 -25.05
C GLU A 325 9.43 -12.95 -24.65
N LEU A 326 9.01 -12.89 -23.38
CA LEU A 326 8.24 -11.74 -22.85
C LEU A 326 9.06 -10.44 -22.95
N PRO A 327 8.44 -9.24 -22.89
CA PRO A 327 9.20 -8.00 -22.77
C PRO A 327 9.90 -7.96 -21.41
N ARG A 328 11.11 -8.52 -21.37
CA ARG A 328 12.01 -8.48 -20.21
C ARG A 328 12.44 -7.03 -19.99
N HIS A 329 12.35 -6.58 -18.75
CA HIS A 329 12.78 -5.23 -18.37
C HIS A 329 14.29 -5.11 -18.50
N ALA A 330 14.77 -4.07 -19.19
CA ALA A 330 16.19 -3.87 -19.38
C ALA A 330 16.88 -3.46 -18.07
N VAL A 331 17.97 -4.13 -17.70
CA VAL A 331 18.78 -3.85 -16.52
C VAL A 331 20.20 -3.59 -16.96
N ARG A 332 20.79 -2.49 -16.49
CA ARG A 332 22.18 -2.14 -16.81
C ARG A 332 23.11 -2.65 -15.72
N VAL A 333 24.26 -3.22 -16.08
CA VAL A 333 25.27 -3.68 -15.11
C VAL A 333 26.60 -2.98 -15.37
N HIS A 334 27.04 -2.18 -14.41
CA HIS A 334 28.35 -1.51 -14.39
C HIS A 334 29.31 -2.23 -13.44
N GLY A 335 30.58 -2.26 -13.80
CA GLY A 335 31.63 -2.98 -13.06
C GLY A 335 32.31 -4.04 -13.91
N SER A 336 33.51 -4.43 -13.49
CA SER A 336 34.32 -5.48 -14.13
C SER A 336 34.77 -6.49 -13.08
N GLY A 337 35.20 -7.68 -13.52
CA GLY A 337 35.69 -8.76 -12.64
C GLY A 337 34.62 -9.82 -12.32
N PRO A 338 35.00 -10.89 -11.60
CA PRO A 338 34.20 -12.12 -11.51
C PRO A 338 32.78 -11.89 -10.99
N ALA A 339 32.61 -11.12 -9.91
CA ALA A 339 31.29 -10.82 -9.34
C ALA A 339 30.38 -10.04 -10.32
N ALA A 340 30.94 -9.20 -11.19
CA ALA A 340 30.16 -8.48 -12.20
C ALA A 340 29.73 -9.40 -13.34
N ASP A 341 30.58 -10.38 -13.70
CA ASP A 341 30.28 -11.38 -14.72
C ASP A 341 29.24 -12.38 -14.22
N ASP A 342 29.36 -12.84 -12.96
CA ASP A 342 28.37 -13.66 -12.27
C ASP A 342 27.02 -12.94 -12.16
N MET A 343 27.04 -11.64 -11.85
CA MET A 343 25.82 -10.81 -11.83
C MET A 343 25.17 -10.73 -13.22
N ARG A 344 25.95 -10.51 -14.29
CA ARG A 344 25.43 -10.49 -15.65
C ARG A 344 24.80 -11.82 -16.03
N ALA A 345 25.49 -12.93 -15.74
CA ALA A 345 24.97 -14.27 -16.00
C ALA A 345 23.68 -14.54 -15.22
N ALA A 346 23.62 -14.17 -13.94
CA ALA A 346 22.45 -14.37 -13.10
C ALA A 346 21.25 -13.52 -13.54
N LEU A 347 21.46 -12.27 -13.97
CA LEU A 347 20.41 -11.42 -14.53
C LEU A 347 19.97 -11.85 -15.93
N ASP A 348 20.88 -12.36 -16.75
CA ASP A 348 20.55 -12.90 -18.07
C ASP A 348 19.74 -14.20 -17.96
N ALA A 349 19.95 -14.99 -16.91
CA ALA A 349 19.14 -16.15 -16.59
C ALA A 349 17.77 -15.81 -15.96
N ALA A 350 17.58 -14.59 -15.45
CA ALA A 350 16.37 -14.22 -14.72
C ALA A 350 15.16 -13.99 -15.66
N PRO A 351 13.95 -14.49 -15.30
CA PRO A 351 12.80 -14.58 -16.22
C PRO A 351 12.12 -13.24 -16.54
N HIS A 352 12.30 -12.21 -15.72
CA HIS A 352 11.60 -10.92 -15.85
C HIS A 352 12.47 -9.76 -16.34
N VAL A 353 13.78 -9.96 -16.45
CA VAL A 353 14.74 -8.91 -16.77
C VAL A 353 15.74 -9.37 -17.80
N ARG A 354 16.29 -8.46 -18.59
CA ARG A 354 17.35 -8.72 -19.59
C ARG A 354 18.46 -7.71 -19.41
N LEU A 355 19.66 -8.03 -19.87
CA LEU A 355 20.74 -7.03 -19.91
C LEU A 355 20.41 -5.94 -20.94
N ALA A 356 20.62 -4.69 -20.54
CA ALA A 356 20.41 -3.53 -21.40
C ALA A 356 21.47 -3.48 -22.50
N THR A 357 21.04 -3.21 -23.74
CA THR A 357 21.96 -2.85 -24.83
C THR A 357 22.50 -1.44 -24.63
N ALA A 358 23.64 -1.10 -25.26
CA ALA A 358 24.25 0.21 -25.15
C ALA A 358 23.31 1.37 -25.55
N GLU A 359 22.36 1.09 -26.46
CA GLU A 359 21.39 2.05 -27.01
C GLU A 359 20.00 1.96 -26.34
N ALA A 360 19.84 1.17 -25.27
CA ALA A 360 18.54 1.01 -24.61
C ALA A 360 18.03 2.36 -24.05
N PRO A 361 16.89 2.88 -24.55
CA PRO A 361 16.43 4.24 -24.21
C PRO A 361 15.92 4.36 -22.77
N ALA A 362 15.44 3.25 -22.19
CA ALA A 362 15.02 3.16 -20.79
C ALA A 362 15.50 1.84 -20.19
N VAL A 363 15.96 1.89 -18.93
CA VAL A 363 16.29 0.72 -18.12
C VAL A 363 15.51 0.79 -16.82
N LEU A 364 15.06 -0.35 -16.32
CA LEU A 364 14.35 -0.47 -15.05
C LEU A 364 15.24 -0.04 -13.89
N CYS A 365 16.50 -0.49 -13.91
CA CYS A 365 17.49 -0.16 -12.89
C CYS A 365 18.91 -0.43 -13.41
N THR A 366 19.88 0.05 -12.63
CA THR A 366 21.31 -0.11 -12.83
C THR A 366 21.92 -0.81 -11.63
N VAL A 367 22.69 -1.87 -11.87
CA VAL A 367 23.47 -2.60 -10.87
C VAL A 367 24.94 -2.18 -10.99
N GLU A 368 25.48 -1.54 -9.96
CA GLU A 368 26.90 -1.18 -9.87
C GLU A 368 27.63 -2.20 -8.99
N VAL A 369 28.60 -2.91 -9.57
CA VAL A 369 29.45 -3.89 -8.86
C VAL A 369 30.85 -3.30 -8.70
N SER A 370 31.24 -2.96 -7.48
CA SER A 370 32.57 -2.45 -7.14
C SER A 370 33.50 -3.55 -6.62
N GLN A 371 34.76 -3.52 -7.06
CA GLN A 371 35.79 -4.47 -6.61
C GLN A 371 36.36 -4.10 -5.23
N GLU A 372 36.58 -2.80 -4.97
CA GLU A 372 37.11 -2.31 -3.69
C GLU A 372 36.35 -1.06 -3.21
N PRO A 373 35.60 -1.14 -2.09
CA PRO A 373 35.23 -2.36 -1.36
C PRO A 373 34.26 -3.23 -2.19
N GLY A 374 34.32 -4.55 -2.02
CA GLY A 374 33.47 -5.52 -2.72
C GLY A 374 31.97 -5.34 -2.42
N ARG A 375 31.27 -4.53 -3.21
CA ARG A 375 29.87 -4.16 -2.97
C ARG A 375 29.04 -4.16 -4.26
N ILE A 376 27.75 -4.41 -4.11
CA ILE A 376 26.73 -4.36 -5.16
C ILE A 376 25.73 -3.29 -4.76
N ARG A 377 25.53 -2.27 -5.61
CA ARG A 377 24.50 -1.25 -5.45
C ARG A 377 23.44 -1.41 -6.53
N LEU A 378 22.18 -1.35 -6.12
CA LEU A 378 21.02 -1.36 -7.02
C LEU A 378 20.46 0.05 -7.07
N ARG A 379 20.40 0.67 -8.26
CA ARG A 379 20.12 2.10 -8.44
C ARG A 379 19.12 2.35 -9.55
N ASP A 380 18.40 3.44 -9.46
CA ASP A 380 17.63 4.03 -10.56
C ASP A 380 18.12 5.47 -10.84
N GLU A 381 17.34 6.24 -11.59
CA GLU A 381 17.62 7.65 -11.87
C GLU A 381 17.59 8.56 -10.64
N VAL A 382 16.90 8.13 -9.57
CA VAL A 382 16.78 8.88 -8.32
C VAL A 382 17.97 8.59 -7.40
N GLY A 383 18.38 7.33 -7.26
CA GLY A 383 19.47 6.93 -6.38
C GLY A 383 19.51 5.44 -6.06
N ASP A 384 20.11 5.10 -4.92
CA ASP A 384 20.16 3.71 -4.43
C ASP A 384 18.73 3.26 -4.01
N LEU A 385 18.27 2.14 -4.57
CA LEU A 385 16.93 1.59 -4.34
C LEU A 385 16.82 0.79 -3.03
N VAL A 386 17.94 0.20 -2.60
CA VAL A 386 18.09 -0.54 -1.34
C VAL A 386 19.52 -0.40 -0.83
N GLY A 387 19.75 -0.67 0.45
CA GLY A 387 21.10 -0.70 1.03
C GLY A 387 22.10 -1.58 0.25
N PRO A 388 23.37 -1.16 0.09
CA PRO A 388 24.37 -1.91 -0.67
C PRO A 388 24.63 -3.31 -0.11
N LYS A 389 24.74 -4.31 -1.00
CA LYS A 389 25.03 -5.71 -0.65
C LYS A 389 26.52 -6.02 -0.81
N ALA A 390 27.02 -7.06 -0.16
CA ALA A 390 28.36 -7.56 -0.41
C ALA A 390 28.46 -8.16 -1.82
N ALA A 391 29.60 -8.02 -2.49
CA ALA A 391 29.88 -8.68 -3.77
C ALA A 391 30.21 -10.17 -3.57
N SER A 392 29.26 -10.92 -3.00
CA SER A 392 29.31 -12.37 -2.77
C SER A 392 28.19 -13.08 -3.53
N PRO A 393 28.23 -14.42 -3.69
CA PRO A 393 27.13 -15.18 -4.28
C PRO A 393 25.77 -14.90 -3.64
N GLU A 394 25.71 -14.77 -2.31
CA GLU A 394 24.48 -14.44 -1.58
C GLU A 394 24.01 -13.02 -1.89
N GLY A 395 24.93 -12.06 -1.97
CA GLY A 395 24.65 -10.69 -2.34
C GLY A 395 24.15 -10.56 -3.79
N ILE A 396 24.70 -11.36 -4.71
CA ILE A 396 24.25 -11.44 -6.11
C ILE A 396 22.83 -11.97 -6.17
N ALA A 397 22.56 -13.16 -5.60
CA ALA A 397 21.25 -13.77 -5.61
C ALA A 397 20.18 -12.86 -4.93
N ALA A 398 20.55 -12.21 -3.83
CA ALA A 398 19.65 -11.27 -3.16
C ALA A 398 19.42 -9.98 -3.99
N THR A 399 20.37 -9.55 -4.82
CA THR A 399 20.18 -8.41 -5.74
C THR A 399 19.29 -8.81 -6.92
N VAL A 400 19.51 -9.99 -7.50
CA VAL A 400 18.66 -10.53 -8.58
C VAL A 400 17.21 -10.68 -8.10
N GLY A 401 16.99 -11.18 -6.88
CA GLY A 401 15.66 -11.24 -6.27
C GLY A 401 14.99 -9.87 -6.14
N ASN A 402 15.74 -8.83 -5.74
CA ASN A 402 15.23 -7.46 -5.67
C ASN A 402 14.88 -6.90 -7.06
N VAL A 403 15.75 -7.15 -8.05
CA VAL A 403 15.51 -6.76 -9.46
C VAL A 403 14.27 -7.45 -10.02
N ALA A 404 14.05 -8.73 -9.72
CA ALA A 404 12.86 -9.46 -10.14
C ALA A 404 11.56 -8.89 -9.52
N LYS A 405 11.59 -8.49 -8.24
CA LYS A 405 10.45 -7.81 -7.57
C LYS A 405 10.11 -6.49 -8.25
N LEU A 406 11.12 -5.67 -8.53
CA LEU A 406 10.97 -4.41 -9.26
C LEU A 406 10.39 -4.64 -10.66
N ALA A 407 10.87 -5.66 -11.38
CA ALA A 407 10.39 -5.97 -12.72
C ALA A 407 8.91 -6.40 -12.72
N ARG A 408 8.47 -7.19 -11.73
CA ARG A 408 7.06 -7.58 -11.59
C ARG A 408 6.17 -6.40 -11.25
N SER A 409 6.58 -5.56 -10.29
CA SER A 409 5.85 -4.34 -9.94
C SER A 409 5.76 -3.38 -11.14
N ALA A 410 6.84 -3.20 -11.90
CA ALA A 410 6.85 -2.38 -13.11
C ALA A 410 5.87 -2.91 -14.17
N THR A 411 5.75 -4.23 -14.34
CA THR A 411 4.74 -4.81 -15.23
C THR A 411 3.32 -4.54 -14.74
N LEU A 412 3.05 -4.65 -13.43
CA LEU A 412 1.73 -4.36 -12.86
C LEU A 412 1.31 -2.90 -13.02
N ARG A 413 2.25 -1.95 -12.94
CA ARG A 413 1.99 -0.51 -13.23
C ARG A 413 1.58 -0.25 -14.68
N THR A 414 1.80 -1.21 -15.56
CA THR A 414 1.40 -1.12 -16.98
C THR A 414 0.24 -2.03 -17.33
N LEU A 415 -0.38 -2.66 -16.32
CA LEU A 415 -1.47 -3.61 -16.53
C LEU A 415 -2.66 -2.89 -17.21
N PRO A 416 -3.08 -3.33 -18.41
CA PRO A 416 -4.20 -2.70 -19.09
C PRO A 416 -5.54 -3.22 -18.55
N SER A 417 -6.59 -2.40 -18.72
CA SER A 417 -7.98 -2.86 -18.60
C SER A 417 -8.31 -3.95 -19.62
N GLY A 418 -9.34 -4.73 -19.33
CA GLY A 418 -9.86 -5.72 -20.27
C GLY A 418 -10.39 -5.06 -21.55
N ALA A 419 -10.18 -5.72 -22.69
CA ALA A 419 -10.65 -5.26 -23.99
C ALA A 419 -11.52 -6.33 -24.67
N GLY A 420 -12.39 -5.91 -25.59
CA GLY A 420 -13.27 -6.81 -26.33
C GLY A 420 -14.21 -7.57 -25.39
N ASP A 421 -14.22 -8.90 -25.46
CA ASP A 421 -15.10 -9.73 -24.62
C ASP A 421 -14.78 -9.66 -23.11
N CYS A 422 -13.59 -9.16 -22.76
CA CYS A 422 -13.13 -8.93 -21.38
C CYS A 422 -13.32 -7.48 -20.92
N GLU A 423 -13.87 -6.59 -21.75
CA GLU A 423 -14.12 -5.19 -21.37
C GLU A 423 -15.23 -5.09 -20.32
N LEU A 424 -14.96 -4.38 -19.22
CA LEU A 424 -15.96 -4.11 -18.20
C LEU A 424 -16.90 -2.99 -18.65
N LEU A 425 -18.14 -3.38 -18.97
CA LEU A 425 -19.19 -2.46 -19.43
C LEU A 425 -20.05 -1.88 -18.29
N VAL A 426 -19.90 -2.37 -17.07
CA VAL A 426 -20.66 -1.86 -15.92
C VAL A 426 -19.93 -0.62 -15.41
N PRO A 427 -20.61 0.54 -15.29
CA PRO A 427 -19.97 1.76 -14.84
C PRO A 427 -19.57 1.66 -13.36
N TYR A 428 -18.43 2.24 -13.03
CA TYR A 428 -17.91 2.34 -11.67
C TYR A 428 -17.15 3.67 -11.52
N THR A 429 -16.95 4.09 -10.27
CA THR A 429 -16.14 5.26 -9.93
C THR A 429 -15.06 4.85 -8.95
N VAL A 430 -13.83 5.25 -9.23
CA VAL A 430 -12.71 5.25 -8.28
C VAL A 430 -12.35 6.70 -8.00
N GLU A 431 -12.36 7.08 -6.72
CA GLU A 431 -11.85 8.36 -6.24
C GLU A 431 -10.80 8.10 -5.18
N TRP A 432 -9.77 8.94 -5.12
CA TRP A 432 -8.79 8.85 -4.04
C TRP A 432 -8.31 10.24 -3.60
N GLY A 433 -7.69 10.28 -2.43
CA GLY A 433 -7.17 11.51 -1.89
C GLY A 433 -6.49 11.34 -0.54
N ARG A 434 -6.22 12.47 0.12
CA ARG A 434 -5.69 12.50 1.49
C ARG A 434 -6.82 12.72 2.49
N VAL A 435 -6.58 12.34 3.73
CA VAL A 435 -7.48 12.59 4.86
C VAL A 435 -6.94 13.75 5.67
N SER A 436 -7.72 14.83 5.79
CA SER A 436 -7.37 16.00 6.58
C SER A 436 -8.43 16.24 7.65
N GLU A 437 -8.03 16.17 8.92
CA GLU A 437 -8.94 16.36 10.07
C GLU A 437 -10.20 15.47 10.01
N GLY A 438 -10.05 14.24 9.52
CA GLY A 438 -11.17 13.30 9.35
C GLY A 438 -12.04 13.54 8.12
N ALA A 439 -11.70 14.52 7.27
CA ALA A 439 -12.41 14.83 6.03
C ALA A 439 -11.61 14.43 4.77
N PRO A 440 -12.27 13.97 3.70
CA PRO A 440 -11.61 13.65 2.44
C PRO A 440 -11.21 14.90 1.67
N GLU A 441 -9.95 14.96 1.23
CA GLU A 441 -9.43 15.95 0.27
C GLU A 441 -8.96 15.20 -0.98
N ARG A 442 -9.73 15.32 -2.06
CA ARG A 442 -9.46 14.62 -3.33
C ARG A 442 -8.13 15.04 -3.93
N LEU A 443 -7.37 14.04 -4.41
CA LEU A 443 -6.13 14.25 -5.16
C LEU A 443 -6.35 14.02 -6.67
N PRO A 444 -5.49 14.60 -7.53
CA PRO A 444 -5.49 14.27 -8.95
C PRO A 444 -5.07 12.81 -9.17
N ASP A 445 -5.50 12.22 -10.29
CA ASP A 445 -5.22 10.81 -10.62
C ASP A 445 -3.72 10.54 -10.92
N GLY A 446 -2.92 11.58 -11.15
CA GLY A 446 -1.48 11.48 -11.33
C GLY A 446 -0.73 12.75 -10.92
N GLY A 447 0.53 12.58 -10.50
CA GLY A 447 1.43 13.69 -10.15
C GLY A 447 1.26 14.24 -8.73
N ALA A 448 0.38 13.64 -7.92
CA ALA A 448 0.25 13.97 -6.52
C ALA A 448 1.53 13.65 -5.73
N VAL A 449 1.77 14.41 -4.66
CA VAL A 449 2.79 14.07 -3.67
C VAL A 449 2.12 13.75 -2.35
N CYS A 450 2.51 12.60 -1.79
CA CYS A 450 2.09 12.13 -0.49
C CYS A 450 3.32 12.02 0.41
N TYR A 451 3.14 12.23 1.71
CA TYR A 451 4.22 12.19 2.69
C TYR A 451 4.16 10.94 3.55
N THR A 452 5.31 10.54 4.10
CA THR A 452 5.36 9.41 5.03
C THR A 452 4.49 9.70 6.25
N GLY A 453 3.63 8.75 6.61
CA GLY A 453 2.67 8.87 7.71
C GLY A 453 1.37 9.63 7.36
N GLU A 454 1.28 10.23 6.17
CA GLU A 454 0.07 10.90 5.70
C GLU A 454 -1.05 9.87 5.46
N PRO A 455 -2.25 10.07 6.02
CA PRO A 455 -3.38 9.19 5.77
C PRO A 455 -4.01 9.49 4.41
N ILE A 456 -4.20 8.46 3.59
CA ILE A 456 -4.89 8.52 2.30
C ILE A 456 -6.18 7.70 2.31
N TYR A 457 -7.10 7.99 1.38
CA TYR A 457 -8.32 7.20 1.20
C TYR A 457 -8.50 6.82 -0.27
N VAL A 458 -9.20 5.70 -0.50
CA VAL A 458 -9.69 5.30 -1.81
C VAL A 458 -11.17 4.95 -1.69
N ARG A 459 -12.03 5.66 -2.42
CA ARG A 459 -13.45 5.39 -2.51
C ARG A 459 -13.74 4.61 -3.79
N LEU A 460 -14.35 3.45 -3.62
CA LEU A 460 -14.74 2.51 -4.66
C LEU A 460 -16.27 2.53 -4.73
N ARG A 461 -16.85 2.82 -5.90
CA ARG A 461 -18.31 2.85 -6.07
C ARG A 461 -18.73 2.06 -7.30
N ASN A 462 -19.76 1.26 -7.13
CA ASN A 462 -20.43 0.59 -8.23
C ASN A 462 -21.60 1.46 -8.71
N ASP A 463 -21.46 2.08 -9.88
CA ASP A 463 -22.49 2.94 -10.49
C ASP A 463 -23.51 2.15 -11.31
N GLY A 464 -23.32 0.83 -11.43
CA GLY A 464 -24.17 -0.06 -12.18
C GLY A 464 -25.31 -0.67 -11.37
N ASP A 465 -26.00 -1.60 -12.02
CA ASP A 465 -27.15 -2.36 -11.48
C ASP A 465 -26.79 -3.81 -11.10
N ARG A 466 -25.57 -4.25 -11.41
CA ARG A 466 -25.06 -5.60 -11.15
C ARG A 466 -23.89 -5.53 -10.18
N PRO A 467 -23.68 -6.56 -9.34
CA PRO A 467 -22.56 -6.57 -8.41
C PRO A 467 -21.21 -6.54 -9.15
N LEU A 468 -20.28 -5.77 -8.61
CA LEU A 468 -18.88 -5.69 -9.04
C LEU A 468 -17.97 -6.08 -7.88
N TYR A 469 -16.78 -6.55 -8.23
CA TYR A 469 -15.77 -7.02 -7.29
C TYR A 469 -14.53 -6.14 -7.45
N PHE A 470 -14.04 -5.56 -6.37
CA PHE A 470 -12.92 -4.62 -6.39
C PHE A 470 -11.71 -5.20 -5.63
N TRP A 471 -10.52 -4.95 -6.15
CA TRP A 471 -9.25 -5.18 -5.46
C TRP A 471 -8.43 -3.91 -5.49
N LEU A 472 -7.89 -3.52 -4.35
CA LEU A 472 -6.93 -2.41 -4.23
C LEU A 472 -5.57 -2.99 -3.85
N PHE A 473 -4.55 -2.75 -4.66
CA PHE A 473 -3.17 -3.09 -4.36
C PHE A 473 -2.31 -1.84 -4.19
N ASP A 474 -1.42 -1.87 -3.21
CA ASP A 474 -0.32 -0.92 -3.09
C ASP A 474 0.93 -1.48 -3.79
N LEU A 475 1.48 -0.72 -4.74
CA LEU A 475 2.70 -1.02 -5.47
C LEU A 475 3.85 -0.18 -4.90
N GLY A 476 4.48 -0.70 -3.85
CA GLY A 476 5.45 0.05 -3.05
C GLY A 476 6.73 0.45 -3.77
N ILE A 477 7.44 1.43 -3.21
CA ILE A 477 8.67 2.03 -3.78
C ILE A 477 9.84 1.04 -4.02
N THR A 478 9.80 -0.13 -3.41
CA THR A 478 10.80 -1.22 -3.55
C THR A 478 10.31 -2.37 -4.44
N GLY A 479 9.19 -2.17 -5.13
CA GLY A 479 8.50 -3.19 -5.89
C GLY A 479 7.70 -4.17 -5.03
N GLY A 480 7.46 -3.89 -3.75
CA GLY A 480 6.48 -4.66 -2.98
C GLY A 480 5.07 -4.53 -3.58
N VAL A 481 4.23 -5.55 -3.42
CA VAL A 481 2.83 -5.51 -3.84
C VAL A 481 1.98 -6.02 -2.69
N THR A 482 1.17 -5.15 -2.12
CA THR A 482 0.33 -5.45 -0.96
C THR A 482 -1.14 -5.38 -1.37
N HIS A 483 -1.92 -6.43 -1.16
CA HIS A 483 -3.37 -6.35 -1.33
C HIS A 483 -3.97 -5.66 -0.11
N ILE A 484 -4.57 -4.48 -0.32
CA ILE A 484 -5.11 -3.63 0.72
C ILE A 484 -6.51 -4.11 1.14
N THR A 485 -7.40 -4.38 0.17
CA THR A 485 -8.77 -4.89 0.39
C THR A 485 -8.79 -6.40 0.68
N ASN A 486 -7.78 -6.92 1.38
CA ASN A 486 -7.58 -8.36 1.56
C ASN A 486 -8.48 -9.01 2.61
N ALA A 487 -9.36 -8.24 3.26
CA ALA A 487 -10.48 -8.80 4.03
C ALA A 487 -11.43 -9.60 3.12
N ASP A 488 -11.52 -9.23 1.84
CA ASP A 488 -12.22 -9.96 0.78
C ASP A 488 -11.21 -10.39 -0.31
N PRO A 489 -10.41 -11.45 -0.08
CA PRO A 489 -9.28 -11.82 -0.95
C PRO A 489 -9.67 -12.13 -2.40
N TYR A 490 -10.96 -12.44 -2.62
CA TYR A 490 -11.53 -12.80 -3.92
C TYR A 490 -12.32 -11.65 -4.57
N GLY A 491 -12.10 -10.44 -4.05
CA GLY A 491 -12.69 -9.20 -4.52
C GLY A 491 -13.78 -8.71 -3.57
N LEU A 492 -13.64 -7.46 -3.12
CA LEU A 492 -14.62 -6.74 -2.31
C LEU A 492 -15.93 -6.60 -3.12
N PRO A 493 -17.03 -7.27 -2.72
CA PRO A 493 -18.26 -7.24 -3.49
C PRO A 493 -19.07 -5.97 -3.18
N LEU A 494 -19.34 -5.16 -4.20
CA LEU A 494 -20.24 -4.00 -4.11
C LEU A 494 -21.49 -4.25 -4.95
N ALA A 495 -22.66 -4.21 -4.31
CA ALA A 495 -23.95 -4.22 -5.01
C ALA A 495 -24.13 -2.93 -5.83
N GLY A 496 -25.07 -2.94 -6.79
CA GLY A 496 -25.36 -1.76 -7.60
C GLY A 496 -25.76 -0.55 -6.74
N GLY A 497 -25.15 0.60 -7.01
CA GLY A 497 -25.33 1.83 -6.23
C GLY A 497 -24.63 1.87 -4.87
N SER A 498 -23.89 0.83 -4.49
CA SER A 498 -23.14 0.78 -3.22
C SER A 498 -21.73 1.34 -3.38
N GLU A 499 -21.18 1.85 -2.28
CA GLU A 499 -19.80 2.34 -2.20
C GLU A 499 -19.07 1.77 -0.99
N TYR A 500 -17.74 1.77 -1.07
CA TYR A 500 -16.85 1.45 0.02
C TYR A 500 -15.68 2.42 0.03
N THR A 501 -15.36 2.99 1.19
CA THR A 501 -14.21 3.89 1.34
C THR A 501 -13.14 3.20 2.18
N VAL A 502 -12.04 2.87 1.53
CA VAL A 502 -10.84 2.33 2.16
C VAL A 502 -10.27 3.36 3.14
N GLY A 503 -9.98 2.93 4.37
CA GLY A 503 -9.57 3.82 5.46
C GLY A 503 -10.73 4.49 6.20
N HIS A 504 -11.98 4.15 5.88
CA HIS A 504 -13.14 4.57 6.66
C HIS A 504 -13.42 3.59 7.79
N SER A 505 -13.53 4.11 9.01
CA SER A 505 -13.86 3.38 10.22
C SER A 505 -15.22 3.87 10.74
N PRO A 506 -16.16 2.99 11.07
CA PRO A 506 -17.50 3.37 11.56
C PRO A 506 -17.48 4.22 12.82
N ASP A 507 -16.54 3.90 13.72
CA ASP A 507 -16.46 4.50 15.05
C ASP A 507 -15.68 5.82 15.05
N THR A 508 -14.71 5.94 14.15
CA THR A 508 -13.75 7.06 14.12
C THR A 508 -13.86 7.91 12.85
N GLY A 509 -14.81 7.60 11.97
CA GLY A 509 -14.95 8.20 10.66
C GLY A 509 -13.78 7.86 9.73
N LEU A 510 -13.50 8.76 8.78
CA LEU A 510 -12.42 8.57 7.82
C LEU A 510 -11.06 8.80 8.49
N THR A 511 -10.32 7.72 8.79
CA THR A 511 -8.97 7.79 9.37
C THR A 511 -7.86 7.69 8.33
N GLY A 512 -8.17 7.05 7.19
CA GLY A 512 -7.26 6.79 6.08
C GLY A 512 -6.25 5.66 6.33
N LEU A 513 -5.62 5.23 5.24
CA LEU A 513 -4.45 4.35 5.23
C LEU A 513 -3.18 5.19 5.35
N ARG A 514 -2.30 4.85 6.28
CA ARG A 514 -1.02 5.57 6.45
C ARG A 514 0.03 5.00 5.53
N LEU A 515 0.61 5.85 4.70
CA LEU A 515 1.76 5.51 3.87
C LEU A 515 3.02 5.38 4.75
N SER A 516 3.90 4.44 4.42
CA SER A 516 5.12 4.18 5.19
C SER A 516 6.34 4.17 4.27
N TRP A 517 7.45 4.72 4.75
CA TRP A 517 8.73 4.59 4.07
C TRP A 517 9.38 3.25 4.39
N ALA A 518 9.85 2.53 3.37
CA ALA A 518 10.54 1.26 3.57
C ALA A 518 11.92 1.47 4.23
N GLU A 519 12.19 0.78 5.34
CA GLU A 519 13.37 0.97 6.21
C GLU A 519 14.72 0.83 5.47
N ASP A 520 14.80 -0.09 4.50
CA ASP A 520 16.02 -0.37 3.73
C ASP A 520 16.26 0.60 2.55
N VAL A 521 15.35 1.56 2.33
CA VAL A 521 15.43 2.53 1.22
C VAL A 521 16.03 3.84 1.73
N PRO A 522 17.12 4.33 1.12
CA PRO A 522 17.65 5.65 1.44
C PRO A 522 16.58 6.75 1.35
N ALA A 523 16.43 7.52 2.42
CA ALA A 523 15.46 8.61 2.56
C ALA A 523 15.96 9.91 1.88
N ASP A 524 16.48 9.80 0.66
CA ASP A 524 17.26 10.84 0.01
C ASP A 524 16.52 11.61 -1.09
N ALA A 525 15.35 11.15 -1.51
CA ALA A 525 14.47 11.83 -2.48
C ALA A 525 13.08 11.16 -2.49
N PRO A 526 12.02 11.86 -2.97
CA PRO A 526 10.74 11.22 -3.24
C PRO A 526 10.86 10.10 -4.26
N ARG A 527 10.04 9.05 -4.14
CA ARG A 527 10.02 7.91 -5.06
C ARG A 527 8.61 7.62 -5.56
N PRO A 528 8.46 7.14 -6.81
CA PRO A 528 7.16 6.80 -7.36
C PRO A 528 6.56 5.57 -6.67
N GLU A 529 5.29 5.68 -6.31
CA GLU A 529 4.45 4.64 -5.72
C GLU A 529 3.09 4.70 -6.42
N SER A 530 2.39 3.57 -6.52
CA SER A 530 1.11 3.52 -7.23
C SER A 530 0.13 2.67 -6.45
N LEU A 531 -1.14 3.07 -6.44
CA LEU A 531 -2.24 2.17 -6.10
C LEU A 531 -2.84 1.62 -7.39
N LEU A 532 -3.06 0.32 -7.43
CA LEU A 532 -3.69 -0.39 -8.53
C LEU A 532 -5.08 -0.86 -8.09
N VAL A 533 -6.13 -0.35 -8.74
CA VAL A 533 -7.49 -0.86 -8.54
C VAL A 533 -7.85 -1.78 -9.69
N VAL A 534 -8.16 -3.04 -9.38
CA VAL A 534 -8.76 -3.98 -10.34
C VAL A 534 -10.25 -4.07 -10.04
N VAL A 535 -11.09 -4.03 -11.08
CA VAL A 535 -12.55 -4.18 -10.96
C VAL A 535 -12.99 -5.31 -11.88
N ALA A 536 -13.81 -6.24 -11.41
CA ALA A 536 -14.31 -7.35 -12.24
C ALA A 536 -15.80 -7.63 -12.03
N ASP A 537 -16.41 -8.29 -13.02
CA ASP A 537 -17.82 -8.70 -13.01
C ASP A 537 -18.12 -9.97 -12.18
N ARG A 538 -17.09 -10.58 -11.58
CA ARG A 538 -17.18 -11.77 -10.72
C ARG A 538 -15.98 -11.88 -9.78
N GLU A 539 -16.09 -12.73 -8.76
CA GLU A 539 -15.01 -13.08 -7.82
C GLU A 539 -13.79 -13.64 -8.56
N GLN A 540 -12.59 -13.25 -8.12
CA GLN A 540 -11.29 -13.67 -8.69
C GLN A 540 -10.22 -13.86 -7.61
N ASP A 541 -9.43 -14.92 -7.68
CA ASP A 541 -8.25 -15.12 -6.84
C ASP A 541 -7.03 -14.38 -7.40
N LEU A 542 -6.77 -13.18 -6.87
CA LEU A 542 -5.64 -12.36 -7.26
C LEU A 542 -4.48 -12.42 -6.24
N ALA A 543 -4.46 -13.41 -5.35
CA ALA A 543 -3.43 -13.57 -4.32
C ALA A 543 -2.01 -13.71 -4.89
N ALA A 544 -1.91 -14.18 -6.14
CA ALA A 544 -0.66 -14.25 -6.90
C ALA A 544 0.03 -12.90 -7.10
N LEU A 545 -0.70 -11.79 -7.03
CA LEU A 545 -0.13 -10.45 -7.14
C LEU A 545 0.66 -10.02 -5.90
N GLN A 546 0.37 -10.60 -4.73
CA GLN A 546 1.07 -10.20 -3.51
C GLN A 546 2.54 -10.61 -3.56
N GLN A 547 3.43 -9.67 -3.21
CA GLN A 547 4.85 -9.95 -3.03
C GLN A 547 5.47 -9.02 -2.00
N THR A 548 6.46 -9.51 -1.27
CA THR A 548 7.22 -8.67 -0.35
C THR A 548 8.10 -7.65 -1.07
N ALA A 549 8.24 -6.47 -0.44
CA ALA A 549 9.24 -5.46 -0.75
C ALA A 549 10.67 -6.04 -0.92
N ALA A 550 11.49 -5.40 -1.75
CA ALA A 550 12.92 -5.68 -1.82
C ALA A 550 13.62 -5.31 -0.49
N ARG A 551 14.56 -6.14 -0.01
CA ARG A 551 15.22 -5.99 1.31
C ARG A 551 16.76 -6.02 1.25
N GLY A 552 17.41 -5.58 2.33
CA GLY A 552 18.84 -5.72 2.65
C GLY A 552 19.28 -7.16 2.95
N ALA A 553 20.56 -7.36 3.31
CA ALA A 553 21.29 -8.65 3.28
C ALA A 553 20.81 -9.78 4.23
N LYS A 554 19.60 -9.73 4.79
CA LYS A 554 19.05 -10.79 5.65
C LYS A 554 17.70 -11.26 5.11
N GLY A 555 17.72 -12.43 4.46
CA GLY A 555 16.52 -13.16 4.05
C GLY A 555 16.62 -13.68 2.62
N GLN A 556 17.16 -14.89 2.46
CA GLN A 556 16.97 -15.72 1.29
C GLN A 556 16.16 -16.95 1.69
N ALA A 557 15.09 -17.22 0.96
CA ALA A 557 14.58 -18.57 0.74
C ALA A 557 13.69 -18.51 -0.50
N ALA A 558 13.88 -19.47 -1.42
CA ALA A 558 13.19 -19.54 -2.67
C ALA A 558 12.29 -20.79 -2.76
N VAL A 559 11.00 -20.62 -3.07
CA VAL A 559 9.92 -21.64 -3.20
C VAL A 559 8.71 -21.47 -4.21
N ARG A 560 8.41 -22.56 -4.90
CA ARG A 560 7.27 -22.84 -5.79
C ARG A 560 5.85 -22.53 -5.29
N ALA A 561 4.86 -22.64 -6.20
CA ALA A 561 3.45 -22.95 -5.97
C ALA A 561 2.81 -23.39 -7.30
N SER A 562 1.59 -23.90 -7.17
CA SER A 562 0.96 -24.84 -8.10
C SER A 562 -0.54 -24.54 -8.22
N LEU A 563 -1.04 -24.17 -9.41
CA LEU A 563 -2.47 -23.92 -9.68
C LEU A 563 -3.25 -25.12 -10.29
N THR A 564 -4.58 -25.15 -10.11
CA THR A 564 -5.52 -26.20 -10.55
C THR A 564 -6.80 -25.59 -11.22
N PRO A 565 -7.79 -26.35 -11.79
CA PRO A 565 -8.38 -26.22 -13.15
C PRO A 565 -9.34 -25.09 -13.47
N THR A 566 -9.66 -24.23 -12.53
CA THR A 566 -10.85 -23.37 -12.65
C THR A 566 -10.51 -21.89 -12.79
N SER A 567 -9.29 -21.57 -13.23
CA SER A 567 -8.84 -20.18 -13.28
C SER A 567 -9.42 -19.42 -14.47
N SER A 568 -9.84 -18.20 -14.21
CA SER A 568 -10.31 -17.25 -15.20
C SER A 568 -9.16 -16.73 -16.08
N VAL A 569 -9.46 -16.15 -17.24
CA VAL A 569 -8.48 -15.47 -18.11
C VAL A 569 -7.67 -14.41 -17.35
N LEU A 570 -8.32 -13.66 -16.44
CA LEU A 570 -7.70 -12.62 -15.63
C LEU A 570 -6.75 -13.21 -14.58
N GLU A 571 -7.20 -14.21 -13.81
CA GLU A 571 -6.36 -14.93 -12.83
C GLU A 571 -5.14 -15.56 -13.51
N SER A 572 -5.34 -16.21 -14.66
CA SER A 572 -4.25 -16.80 -15.43
C SER A 572 -3.29 -15.73 -15.96
N MET A 573 -3.77 -14.58 -16.43
CA MET A 573 -2.93 -13.46 -16.89
C MET A 573 -2.08 -12.89 -15.75
N LEU A 574 -2.68 -12.65 -14.60
CA LEU A 574 -2.01 -12.05 -13.44
C LEU A 574 -1.02 -13.01 -12.79
N HIS A 575 -1.36 -14.30 -12.69
CA HIS A 575 -0.43 -15.32 -12.23
C HIS A 575 0.78 -15.47 -13.17
N ARG A 576 0.61 -15.35 -14.49
CA ARG A 576 1.72 -15.36 -15.47
C ARG A 576 2.69 -14.19 -15.28
N THR A 577 2.15 -13.00 -15.06
CA THR A 577 2.93 -11.79 -14.78
C THR A 577 3.78 -11.96 -13.52
N MET A 578 3.24 -12.63 -12.50
CA MET A 578 3.87 -12.74 -11.19
C MET A 578 4.81 -13.93 -11.02
N ALA A 579 4.49 -15.09 -11.60
CA ALA A 579 5.22 -16.31 -11.31
C ALA A 579 6.49 -16.49 -12.16
N GLY A 580 6.70 -15.69 -13.21
CA GLY A 580 7.79 -15.98 -14.19
C GLY A 580 7.58 -17.30 -14.95
N MET A 581 6.43 -17.92 -14.73
CA MET A 581 6.11 -19.31 -14.94
C MET A 581 4.69 -19.43 -15.41
N SER A 582 4.32 -20.64 -15.81
CA SER A 582 2.95 -21.02 -15.56
C SER A 582 2.68 -22.52 -15.53
N ARG A 583 1.50 -22.83 -15.00
CA ARG A 583 0.87 -24.15 -14.95
C ARG A 583 -0.63 -24.00 -15.30
N GLU A 584 -1.23 -24.95 -16.02
CA GLU A 584 -2.69 -24.99 -16.25
C GLU A 584 -3.29 -26.34 -15.91
N LEU A 585 -4.61 -26.32 -15.73
CA LEU A 585 -5.50 -27.46 -15.82
C LEU A 585 -6.62 -27.10 -16.86
N PRO A 586 -7.41 -28.08 -17.33
CA PRO A 586 -7.93 -28.09 -18.70
C PRO A 586 -9.13 -27.17 -18.93
N ALA A 587 -9.18 -26.67 -20.17
CA ALA A 587 -10.30 -25.94 -20.73
C ALA A 587 -11.60 -26.77 -20.68
N GLU A 588 -12.56 -26.37 -19.84
CA GLU A 588 -13.96 -26.58 -20.15
C GLU A 588 -14.43 -25.49 -21.12
N GLN A 589 -14.96 -25.92 -22.27
CA GLN A 589 -15.40 -25.09 -23.40
C GLN A 589 -16.61 -24.17 -23.13
N HIS A 590 -16.90 -23.76 -21.89
CA HIS A 590 -18.14 -23.04 -21.56
C HIS A 590 -18.03 -21.88 -20.54
N ALA A 591 -16.84 -21.50 -20.05
CA ALA A 591 -16.74 -20.36 -19.14
C ALA A 591 -16.76 -19.02 -19.92
N ARG A 592 -17.80 -18.19 -19.71
CA ARG A 592 -17.83 -16.81 -20.23
C ARG A 592 -16.58 -16.05 -19.77
N PRO A 593 -15.93 -15.23 -20.62
CA PRO A 593 -14.76 -14.43 -20.22
C PRO A 593 -15.12 -13.49 -19.06
N VAL A 594 -14.15 -13.26 -18.17
CA VAL A 594 -14.28 -12.31 -17.06
C VAL A 594 -14.09 -10.91 -17.61
N ARG A 595 -15.01 -10.03 -17.27
CA ARG A 595 -14.92 -8.63 -17.67
C ARG A 595 -14.28 -7.83 -16.56
N TYR A 596 -13.27 -7.05 -16.89
CA TYR A 596 -12.50 -6.32 -15.90
C TYR A 596 -11.96 -4.99 -16.41
N ALA A 597 -11.66 -4.10 -15.47
CA ALA A 597 -10.97 -2.84 -15.70
C ALA A 597 -9.89 -2.63 -14.63
N VAL A 598 -8.94 -1.77 -14.95
CA VAL A 598 -7.77 -1.46 -14.14
C VAL A 598 -7.60 0.06 -14.08
N GLU A 599 -7.55 0.61 -12.87
CA GLU A 599 -7.21 2.02 -12.62
C GLU A 599 -5.86 2.10 -11.92
N HIS A 600 -5.04 3.06 -12.37
CA HIS A 600 -3.73 3.35 -11.78
C HIS A 600 -3.80 4.72 -11.11
N LEU A 601 -3.46 4.78 -9.83
CA LEU A 601 -3.39 6.01 -9.05
C LEU A 601 -1.93 6.26 -8.68
N ASP A 602 -1.28 7.14 -9.42
CA ASP A 602 0.17 7.34 -9.35
C ASP A 602 0.55 8.57 -8.52
N PHE A 603 1.50 8.40 -7.60
CA PHE A 603 1.98 9.48 -6.75
C PHE A 603 3.46 9.36 -6.41
N LEU A 604 4.04 10.46 -5.93
CA LEU A 604 5.37 10.47 -5.35
C LEU A 604 5.24 10.36 -3.84
N LEU A 605 5.79 9.30 -3.24
CA LEU A 605 5.96 9.20 -1.80
C LEU A 605 7.21 9.97 -1.39
N HIS A 606 7.06 10.92 -0.48
CA HIS A 606 8.15 11.65 0.13
C HIS A 606 8.59 10.97 1.44
N PRO A 607 9.90 10.74 1.67
CA PRO A 607 10.41 10.12 2.92
C PRO A 607 10.23 10.97 4.19
N ALA A 608 9.76 12.20 4.05
CA ALA A 608 9.64 13.14 5.16
C ALA A 608 8.22 13.07 5.71
N PRO A 609 7.99 13.43 6.98
CA PRO A 609 6.65 13.53 7.53
C PRO A 609 5.84 14.60 6.79
N ALA A 610 4.51 14.48 6.87
CA ALA A 610 3.60 15.45 6.27
C ALA A 610 3.89 16.87 6.78
N VAL A 611 4.01 17.81 5.83
CA VAL A 611 4.22 19.23 6.12
C VAL A 611 2.98 19.78 6.84
N SER A 612 3.19 20.49 7.96
CA SER A 612 2.13 21.19 8.69
C SER A 612 1.30 22.05 7.74
N ARG A 613 -0.03 21.88 7.77
CA ARG A 613 -0.94 22.67 6.94
C ARG A 613 -0.91 24.14 7.41
N GLU A 614 -0.89 25.08 6.46
CA GLU A 614 -1.15 26.48 6.80
C GLU A 614 -2.64 26.60 7.22
N THR A 615 -2.91 27.03 8.45
CA THR A 615 -4.26 27.26 9.00
C THR A 615 -4.85 28.57 8.50
N ALA A 616 -4.02 29.48 7.98
CA ALA A 616 -4.47 30.74 7.39
C ALA A 616 -5.13 30.49 6.04
N SER A 617 -6.36 30.97 5.86
CA SER A 617 -7.04 31.00 4.56
C SER A 617 -6.69 32.28 3.81
N PHE A 618 -6.37 32.18 2.52
CA PHE A 618 -6.09 33.33 1.66
C PHE A 618 -7.17 33.47 0.57
N LEU A 619 -7.60 34.71 0.31
CA LEU A 619 -8.57 35.03 -0.74
C LEU A 619 -8.05 34.70 -2.14
N ILE A 620 -6.74 34.84 -2.33
CA ILE A 620 -6.04 34.36 -3.53
C ILE A 620 -4.84 33.53 -3.07
N ASP A 621 -4.86 32.24 -3.41
CA ASP A 621 -3.74 31.34 -3.24
C ASP A 621 -3.25 30.90 -4.63
N GLN A 622 -2.06 31.37 -5.01
CA GLN A 622 -1.41 31.06 -6.28
C GLN A 622 -0.14 30.24 -6.06
N ARG A 623 -0.02 29.55 -4.92
CA ARG A 623 1.09 28.62 -4.72
C ARG A 623 1.09 27.54 -5.81
N PRO A 624 2.27 27.22 -6.39
CA PRO A 624 2.39 26.09 -7.29
C PRO A 624 2.10 24.79 -6.54
N ASP A 625 1.84 23.72 -7.30
CA ASP A 625 1.64 22.39 -6.73
C ASP A 625 2.83 22.00 -5.82
N ARG A 626 2.56 21.27 -4.74
CA ARG A 626 3.59 20.88 -3.75
C ARG A 626 4.72 20.08 -4.41
N SER A 627 4.43 19.30 -5.45
CA SER A 627 5.44 18.58 -6.25
C SER A 627 6.54 19.49 -6.79
N LEU A 628 6.19 20.70 -7.23
CA LEU A 628 7.13 21.66 -7.82
C LEU A 628 8.00 22.36 -6.78
N ARG A 629 7.60 22.30 -5.49
CA ARG A 629 8.32 22.93 -4.38
C ARG A 629 9.36 22.00 -3.74
N ILE A 630 9.40 20.72 -4.13
CA ILE A 630 10.35 19.74 -3.61
C ILE A 630 11.61 19.75 -4.49
N PRO A 631 12.81 20.00 -3.94
CA PRO A 631 14.03 19.97 -4.73
C PRO A 631 14.39 18.54 -5.15
N HIS A 632 14.61 18.33 -6.45
CA HIS A 632 15.10 17.07 -6.99
C HIS A 632 16.60 16.91 -6.76
N LYS A 633 17.02 15.75 -6.25
CA LYS A 633 18.45 15.39 -6.12
C LYS A 633 19.08 15.36 -7.52
N GLY A 634 20.19 16.08 -7.71
CA GLY A 634 20.88 16.21 -9.00
C GLY A 634 20.68 17.57 -9.69
N ARG A 635 19.69 18.36 -9.27
CA ARG A 635 19.63 19.79 -9.61
C ARG A 635 20.60 20.50 -8.68
N ALA A 636 21.66 21.11 -9.23
CA ALA A 636 22.54 21.96 -8.42
C ALA A 636 21.65 23.03 -7.75
N ARG A 637 21.75 23.18 -6.42
CA ARG A 637 21.17 24.34 -5.72
C ARG A 637 21.58 25.57 -6.50
N GLY A 638 20.61 26.34 -6.97
CA GLY A 638 20.94 27.59 -7.65
C GLY A 638 21.59 28.49 -6.61
N GLY A 639 22.76 29.05 -6.93
CA GLY A 639 23.40 30.02 -6.04
C GLY A 639 22.45 31.17 -5.68
N PRO A 640 22.69 31.88 -4.56
CA PRO A 640 21.82 32.97 -4.14
C PRO A 640 21.63 34.00 -5.25
N VAL A 641 20.38 34.33 -5.58
CA VAL A 641 20.06 35.35 -6.59
C VAL A 641 19.58 36.61 -5.89
N PRO A 642 20.26 37.76 -6.03
CA PRO A 642 19.79 39.01 -5.45
C PRO A 642 18.48 39.46 -6.14
N VAL A 643 17.44 39.65 -5.33
CA VAL A 643 16.12 40.07 -5.80
C VAL A 643 15.56 41.20 -4.93
N ALA A 644 14.66 41.99 -5.52
CA ALA A 644 13.82 42.95 -4.82
C ALA A 644 12.35 42.65 -5.12
N LEU A 645 11.52 42.56 -4.07
CA LEU A 645 10.07 42.37 -4.18
C LEU A 645 9.36 43.62 -3.68
N ARG A 646 8.48 44.19 -4.50
CA ARG A 646 7.77 45.45 -4.22
C ARG A 646 6.27 45.28 -4.39
N LEU A 647 5.50 45.94 -3.53
CA LEU A 647 4.06 46.11 -3.70
C LEU A 647 3.80 47.46 -4.37
N GLY A 648 3.49 47.45 -5.65
CA GLY A 648 3.41 48.67 -6.46
C GLY A 648 2.05 49.37 -6.41
N GLU A 649 0.96 48.63 -6.22
CA GLU A 649 -0.38 49.22 -6.12
C GLU A 649 -1.32 48.35 -5.29
N LEU A 650 -2.13 48.97 -4.44
CA LEU A 650 -3.26 48.35 -3.76
C LEU A 650 -4.44 49.32 -3.69
N VAL A 651 -5.61 48.87 -4.13
CA VAL A 651 -6.87 49.61 -4.17
C VAL A 651 -7.88 48.92 -3.26
N VAL A 652 -8.45 49.67 -2.33
CA VAL A 652 -9.50 49.21 -1.42
C VAL A 652 -10.85 49.58 -2.02
N HIS A 653 -11.60 48.60 -2.49
CA HIS A 653 -12.90 48.83 -3.14
C HIS A 653 -14.04 48.96 -2.13
N ARG A 654 -14.01 48.16 -1.06
CA ARG A 654 -14.99 48.25 0.04
C ARG A 654 -14.32 47.94 1.38
N ASN A 655 -14.37 48.87 2.31
CA ASN A 655 -13.76 48.70 3.64
C ASN A 655 -14.71 48.04 4.67
N ARG A 656 -15.84 47.48 4.20
CA ARG A 656 -16.86 46.87 5.07
C ARG A 656 -16.31 45.71 5.90
N ALA A 657 -15.40 44.91 5.32
CA ALA A 657 -14.79 43.78 5.99
C ALA A 657 -13.92 44.18 7.20
N LEU A 658 -13.38 45.41 7.23
CA LEU A 658 -12.52 45.91 8.31
C LEU A 658 -13.22 46.89 9.27
N ARG A 659 -14.52 47.19 9.05
CA ARG A 659 -15.38 48.02 9.92
C ARG A 659 -14.79 49.37 10.36
N GLY A 660 -13.97 50.03 9.53
CA GLY A 660 -13.25 51.27 9.91
C GLY A 660 -12.58 51.95 8.73
N GLY A 661 -11.83 53.03 8.98
CA GLY A 661 -11.02 53.75 7.99
C GLY A 661 -9.51 53.53 8.12
N ASP A 662 -9.03 52.92 9.21
CA ASP A 662 -7.59 52.69 9.41
C ASP A 662 -7.25 51.24 9.08
N VAL A 663 -6.30 51.07 8.17
CA VAL A 663 -5.93 49.79 7.54
C VAL A 663 -4.44 49.58 7.72
N ARG A 664 -4.04 48.35 8.04
CA ARG A 664 -2.65 47.92 7.99
C ARG A 664 -2.46 46.77 7.01
N ILE A 665 -1.31 46.78 6.36
CA ILE A 665 -0.83 45.70 5.50
C ILE A 665 0.35 45.05 6.21
N ASP A 666 0.27 43.74 6.36
CA ASP A 666 1.33 42.91 6.91
C ASP A 666 1.84 41.98 5.82
N ALA A 667 3.13 42.04 5.55
CA ALA A 667 3.80 41.20 4.56
C ALA A 667 4.83 40.31 5.24
N LEU A 668 4.86 39.04 4.84
CA LEU A 668 5.89 38.08 5.21
C LEU A 668 6.48 37.50 3.93
N VAL A 669 7.80 37.65 3.77
CA VAL A 669 8.57 37.07 2.68
C VAL A 669 9.56 36.06 3.24
N LEU A 670 9.59 34.85 2.69
CA LEU A 670 10.52 33.78 3.09
C LEU A 670 11.31 33.25 1.89
N THR A 671 12.53 32.77 2.14
CA THR A 671 13.37 32.13 1.13
C THR A 671 14.28 31.08 1.78
N GLY A 672 14.83 30.16 0.98
CA GLY A 672 15.81 29.19 1.45
C GLY A 672 17.04 29.86 2.09
N ALA A 673 17.70 29.13 2.99
CA ALA A 673 18.93 29.57 3.65
C ALA A 673 19.89 28.39 3.85
N ASP A 674 21.13 28.68 4.23
CA ASP A 674 22.16 27.67 4.55
C ASP A 674 21.95 27.02 5.95
N GLY A 675 20.90 27.41 6.69
CA GLY A 675 20.52 26.85 8.00
C GLY A 675 19.21 26.05 7.98
N GLU A 676 18.79 25.53 9.15
CA GLU A 676 17.57 24.70 9.30
C GLU A 676 16.26 25.49 9.15
N LEU A 677 16.29 26.81 9.38
CA LEU A 677 15.14 27.69 9.23
C LEU A 677 15.28 28.57 7.97
N PRO A 678 14.18 28.84 7.24
CA PRO A 678 14.20 29.76 6.12
C PRO A 678 14.55 31.17 6.59
N ALA A 679 15.26 31.91 5.74
CA ALA A 679 15.43 33.35 5.95
C ALA A 679 14.06 34.02 5.72
N TYR A 680 13.67 34.92 6.62
CA TYR A 680 12.40 35.63 6.51
C TYR A 680 12.60 37.14 6.68
N ARG A 681 11.67 37.90 6.10
CA ARG A 681 11.51 39.33 6.34
C ARG A 681 10.03 39.61 6.50
N ALA A 682 9.68 40.35 7.55
CA ALA A 682 8.33 40.80 7.80
C ALA A 682 8.28 42.33 7.79
N GLU A 683 7.19 42.88 7.26
CA GLU A 683 6.98 44.33 7.13
C GLU A 683 5.52 44.67 7.50
N THR A 684 5.31 45.78 8.20
CA THR A 684 3.98 46.29 8.55
C THR A 684 3.88 47.75 8.11
N VAL A 685 2.86 48.07 7.30
CA VAL A 685 2.59 49.45 6.86
C VAL A 685 1.16 49.84 7.21
N ARG A 686 0.97 51.08 7.66
CA ARG A 686 -0.31 51.59 8.16
C ARG A 686 -0.82 52.77 7.34
N PHE A 687 -2.13 52.80 7.17
CA PHE A 687 -2.85 53.84 6.44
C PHE A 687 -4.04 54.28 7.27
N SER A 688 -4.26 55.60 7.35
CA SER A 688 -5.38 56.16 8.10
C SER A 688 -6.40 56.80 7.16
N GLY A 689 -7.67 56.78 7.55
CA GLY A 689 -8.75 57.47 6.83
C GLY A 689 -9.08 56.91 5.43
N VAL A 690 -8.78 55.64 5.16
CA VAL A 690 -9.05 54.89 3.93
C VAL A 690 -10.55 54.74 3.67
N ARG A 691 -10.99 55.13 2.47
CA ARG A 691 -12.37 55.07 1.98
C ARG A 691 -12.55 54.04 0.87
N ASP A 692 -13.80 53.72 0.58
CA ASP A 692 -14.17 52.86 -0.55
C ASP A 692 -13.73 53.51 -1.88
N GLY A 693 -12.93 52.78 -2.65
CA GLY A 693 -12.35 53.21 -3.92
C GLY A 693 -10.93 53.79 -3.82
N ASP A 694 -10.38 53.96 -2.62
CA ASP A 694 -9.07 54.57 -2.44
C ASP A 694 -7.93 53.66 -2.93
N ARG A 695 -6.98 54.28 -3.65
CA ARG A 695 -5.67 53.72 -3.93
C ARG A 695 -4.72 54.12 -2.81
N LEU A 696 -4.09 53.13 -2.16
CA LEU A 696 -3.19 53.40 -1.05
C LEU A 696 -1.86 54.02 -1.55
N PRO A 697 -1.31 55.01 -0.82
CA PRO A 697 -0.03 55.63 -1.15
C PRO A 697 1.13 54.71 -0.76
N LEU A 698 1.42 53.70 -1.58
CA LEU A 698 2.45 52.69 -1.28
C LEU A 698 3.88 53.14 -1.59
N ASP A 699 4.06 54.11 -2.49
CA ASP A 699 5.37 54.59 -2.96
C ASP A 699 6.36 53.44 -3.34
N ASP A 700 5.87 52.46 -4.11
CA ASP A 700 6.60 51.24 -4.49
C ASP A 700 7.18 50.47 -3.29
N LEU A 701 6.36 50.31 -2.25
CA LEU A 701 6.68 49.66 -0.98
C LEU A 701 7.56 48.42 -1.16
N LEU A 702 8.79 48.50 -0.65
CA LEU A 702 9.76 47.41 -0.69
C LEU A 702 9.44 46.37 0.41
N LEU A 703 9.01 45.19 0.00
CA LEU A 703 8.71 44.08 0.92
C LEU A 703 9.93 43.19 1.17
N TYR A 704 10.79 43.03 0.18
CA TYR A 704 12.03 42.25 0.29
C TYR A 704 13.15 42.82 -0.56
N HIS A 705 14.37 42.74 -0.03
CA HIS A 705 15.59 43.04 -0.76
C HIS A 705 16.72 42.20 -0.17
N GLY A 706 17.29 41.31 -0.97
CA GLY A 706 18.32 40.39 -0.50
C GLY A 706 18.48 39.18 -1.43
N PRO A 707 19.37 38.25 -1.07
CA PRO A 707 19.52 36.99 -1.79
C PRO A 707 18.27 36.11 -1.65
N ALA A 708 17.78 35.53 -2.74
CA ALA A 708 16.81 34.45 -2.73
C ALA A 708 17.48 33.13 -3.14
N VAL A 709 17.16 32.06 -2.40
CA VAL A 709 17.69 30.69 -2.59
C VAL A 709 16.52 29.73 -2.72
N ASP A 710 16.52 28.90 -3.76
CA ASP A 710 15.51 27.87 -4.09
C ASP A 710 14.08 28.40 -4.39
N TYR A 711 13.52 29.26 -3.54
CA TYR A 711 12.18 29.84 -3.66
C TYR A 711 12.09 31.22 -3.00
N LEU A 712 11.04 31.98 -3.33
CA LEU A 712 10.64 33.22 -2.68
C LEU A 712 9.14 33.16 -2.37
N ASP A 713 8.81 32.88 -1.12
CA ASP A 713 7.45 32.78 -0.62
C ASP A 713 6.94 34.15 -0.17
N LEU A 714 5.72 34.51 -0.55
CA LEU A 714 5.04 35.74 -0.14
C LEU A 714 3.69 35.41 0.50
N ALA A 715 3.43 36.00 1.66
CA ALA A 715 2.12 36.05 2.31
C ALA A 715 1.78 37.51 2.63
N LEU A 716 0.58 37.94 2.24
CA LEU A 716 0.04 39.27 2.48
C LEU A 716 -1.25 39.18 3.27
N TRP A 717 -1.33 39.94 4.36
CA TRP A 717 -2.55 40.14 5.13
C TRP A 717 -2.96 41.61 5.10
N VAL A 718 -4.27 41.83 5.10
CA VAL A 718 -4.86 43.15 5.31
C VAL A 718 -5.78 43.08 6.51
N SER A 719 -5.56 43.99 7.46
CA SER A 719 -6.29 44.02 8.72
C SER A 719 -6.71 45.45 9.07
N ARG A 720 -7.65 45.56 9.99
CA ARG A 720 -7.92 46.84 10.64
C ARG A 720 -6.72 47.21 11.50
N ASP A 721 -6.26 48.46 11.40
CA ASP A 721 -5.25 48.95 12.32
C ASP A 721 -5.89 49.26 13.69
N ARG A 722 -5.26 48.79 14.76
CA ARG A 722 -5.65 49.09 16.14
C ARG A 722 -4.54 49.91 16.79
N GLN A 723 -4.96 50.93 17.53
CA GLN A 723 -4.07 51.73 18.36
C GLN A 723 -3.28 50.79 19.28
N ASP A 724 -1.96 50.96 19.32
CA ASP A 724 -0.99 50.17 20.10
C ASP A 724 -0.70 48.72 19.61
N SER A 725 -1.10 48.35 18.39
CA SER A 725 -0.71 47.04 17.81
C SER A 725 0.74 47.01 17.30
N LEU A 726 1.53 46.00 17.70
CA LEU A 726 2.93 45.82 17.30
C LEU A 726 3.10 45.52 15.79
N HIS A 727 4.30 45.77 15.26
CA HIS A 727 4.68 45.34 13.91
C HIS A 727 4.81 43.80 13.87
N LEU A 728 4.51 43.20 12.72
CA LEU A 728 4.66 41.75 12.53
C LEU A 728 6.10 41.29 12.76
N SER A 729 7.09 42.11 12.37
CA SER A 729 8.51 41.84 12.63
C SER A 729 8.83 41.69 14.11
N ASP A 730 8.26 42.54 14.96
CA ASP A 730 8.52 42.57 16.39
C ASP A 730 7.86 41.36 17.07
N MET A 731 6.60 41.09 16.71
CA MET A 731 5.86 39.92 17.22
C MET A 731 6.53 38.60 16.84
N LEU A 732 7.00 38.47 15.59
CA LEU A 732 7.73 37.28 15.14
C LEU A 732 9.08 37.15 15.85
N SER A 733 9.81 38.24 16.01
CA SER A 733 11.12 38.22 16.71
C SER A 733 10.98 37.76 18.16
N GLU A 734 9.95 38.24 18.86
CA GLU A 734 9.67 37.82 20.24
C GLU A 734 9.26 36.35 20.31
N ARG A 735 8.35 35.91 19.44
CA ARG A 735 7.83 34.53 19.45
C ARG A 735 8.90 33.51 19.06
N LEU A 736 9.67 33.79 18.01
CA LEU A 736 10.76 32.91 17.54
C LEU A 736 11.97 32.95 18.48
N GLY A 737 12.15 34.02 19.26
CA GLY A 737 13.17 34.12 20.29
C GLY A 737 12.88 33.33 21.57
N SER A 738 11.62 32.93 21.79
CA SER A 738 11.15 32.24 23.00
C SER A 738 11.76 30.83 23.16
N MET A 739 11.94 30.40 24.42
CA MET A 739 12.47 29.06 24.74
C MET A 739 11.54 27.94 24.25
N ASP A 740 10.22 28.15 24.31
CA ASP A 740 9.22 27.18 23.85
C ASP A 740 9.35 26.91 22.34
N PHE A 741 9.59 27.96 21.54
CA PHE A 741 9.82 27.78 20.10
C PHE A 741 11.15 27.09 19.81
N LYS A 742 12.21 27.44 20.55
CA LYS A 742 13.52 26.80 20.39
C LYS A 742 13.46 25.30 20.73
N GLN A 743 12.68 24.90 21.72
CA GLN A 743 12.48 23.49 22.06
C GLN A 743 11.68 22.75 20.98
N ALA A 744 10.59 23.34 20.49
CA ALA A 744 9.79 22.76 19.41
C ALA A 744 10.57 22.67 18.07
N ALA A 745 11.44 23.63 17.77
CA ALA A 745 12.31 23.60 16.61
C ALA A 745 13.38 22.50 16.71
N VAL A 746 13.89 22.22 17.91
CA VAL A 746 14.83 21.11 18.18
C VAL A 746 14.16 19.75 17.97
N ASP A 747 12.88 19.59 18.33
CA ASP A 747 12.14 18.35 18.12
C ASP A 747 11.90 18.06 16.62
N VAL A 748 11.74 19.12 15.80
CA VAL A 748 11.68 19.02 14.33
C VAL A 748 13.06 18.75 13.72
N ALA A 749 14.13 19.32 14.28
CA ALA A 749 15.52 19.10 13.85
C ALA A 749 16.08 17.72 14.25
N GLY A 750 15.62 17.13 15.35
CA GLY A 750 16.03 15.80 15.84
C GLY A 750 15.77 14.65 14.86
N LEU A 751 14.93 14.88 13.84
CA LEU A 751 14.65 13.94 12.75
C LEU A 751 15.82 13.83 11.71
N ALA A 752 16.84 14.70 11.78
CA ALA A 752 17.83 14.96 10.71
C ALA A 752 18.92 13.90 10.43
N MET A 753 18.97 12.78 11.15
CA MET A 753 20.19 11.96 11.27
C MET A 753 20.55 11.01 10.10
N ALA A 754 19.75 10.90 9.03
CA ALA A 754 20.01 9.91 7.96
C ALA A 754 20.12 10.45 6.51
N ALA A 755 19.74 11.70 6.21
CA ALA A 755 19.92 12.32 4.87
C ALA A 755 19.76 13.86 4.94
N PRO A 756 20.85 14.65 5.06
CA PRO A 756 20.76 16.07 5.46
C PRO A 756 20.03 16.98 4.45
N GLN A 757 20.15 16.70 3.16
CA GLN A 757 19.82 17.65 2.09
C GLN A 757 18.29 17.73 1.82
N VAL A 758 17.64 16.57 1.67
CA VAL A 758 16.20 16.47 1.35
C VAL A 758 15.33 16.69 2.57
N LEU A 759 15.80 16.24 3.73
CA LEU A 759 15.14 16.55 4.98
C LEU A 759 15.23 18.05 5.30
N ALA A 760 16.35 18.73 5.05
CA ALA A 760 16.44 20.18 5.19
C ALA A 760 15.45 20.96 4.30
N ALA A 761 15.19 20.50 3.07
CA ALA A 761 14.24 21.16 2.17
C ALA A 761 12.77 20.98 2.63
N VAL A 762 12.40 19.80 3.13
CA VAL A 762 11.06 19.60 3.71
C VAL A 762 10.92 20.27 5.06
N THR A 763 11.96 20.26 5.89
CA THR A 763 12.03 21.09 7.10
C THR A 763 11.86 22.55 6.75
N ALA A 764 12.43 23.05 5.65
CA ALA A 764 12.23 24.43 5.20
C ALA A 764 10.78 24.70 4.75
N LEU A 765 10.13 23.79 4.02
CA LEU A 765 8.71 23.93 3.64
C LEU A 765 7.77 23.84 4.87
N GLY A 766 8.04 22.92 5.80
CA GLY A 766 7.34 22.78 7.07
C GLY A 766 7.56 23.97 8.00
N ALA A 767 8.78 24.48 8.07
CA ALA A 767 9.12 25.70 8.78
C ALA A 767 8.41 26.90 8.16
N THR A 768 8.35 27.02 6.83
CA THR A 768 7.61 28.11 6.17
C THR A 768 6.13 28.08 6.53
N ALA A 769 5.46 26.93 6.39
CA ALA A 769 4.05 26.83 6.77
C ALA A 769 3.83 27.13 8.27
N THR A 770 4.77 26.67 9.12
CA THR A 770 4.74 26.95 10.57
C THR A 770 4.91 28.44 10.87
N ILE A 771 5.85 29.13 10.23
CA ILE A 771 6.08 30.57 10.42
C ILE A 771 4.88 31.37 9.92
N VAL A 772 4.28 30.99 8.78
CA VAL A 772 3.04 31.62 8.28
C VAL A 772 1.88 31.45 9.26
N ASN A 773 1.74 30.27 9.88
CA ASN A 773 0.73 30.03 10.91
C ASN A 773 0.97 30.86 12.17
N ILE A 774 2.22 30.94 12.63
CA ILE A 774 2.60 31.77 13.77
C ILE A 774 2.27 33.24 13.46
N ALA A 775 2.64 33.73 12.28
CA ALA A 775 2.32 35.09 11.83
C ALA A 775 0.80 35.33 11.85
N TYR A 776 0.01 34.40 11.30
CA TYR A 776 -1.44 34.51 11.29
C TYR A 776 -2.05 34.50 12.70
N GLN A 777 -1.56 33.65 13.61
CA GLN A 777 -2.01 33.60 15.00
C GLN A 777 -1.66 34.89 15.76
N LEU A 778 -0.45 35.41 15.59
CA LEU A 778 0.00 36.66 16.19
C LEU A 778 -0.83 37.85 15.69
N LEU A 779 -1.07 37.93 14.39
CA LEU A 779 -1.94 38.96 13.80
C LEU A 779 -3.38 38.82 14.33
N SER A 780 -3.92 37.62 14.36
CA SER A 780 -5.29 37.38 14.86
C SER A 780 -5.45 37.80 16.32
N ALA A 781 -4.43 37.54 17.16
CA ALA A 781 -4.41 37.98 18.55
C ALA A 781 -4.25 39.50 18.69
N ALA A 782 -3.39 40.13 17.89
CA ALA A 782 -3.09 41.56 17.99
C ALA A 782 -4.20 42.47 17.45
N VAL A 783 -4.80 42.09 16.32
CA VAL A 783 -5.73 42.98 15.58
C VAL A 783 -7.12 42.39 15.32
N GLY A 784 -7.38 41.15 15.75
CA GLY A 784 -8.63 40.43 15.51
C GLY A 784 -8.69 39.85 14.10
N ASP A 785 -9.85 39.91 13.45
CA ASP A 785 -10.03 39.35 12.11
C ASP A 785 -9.04 39.94 11.10
N SER A 786 -8.09 39.11 10.68
CA SER A 786 -7.11 39.41 9.64
C SER A 786 -7.49 38.70 8.35
N ILE A 787 -7.52 39.44 7.24
CA ILE A 787 -7.86 38.89 5.93
C ILE A 787 -6.55 38.44 5.27
N GLY A 788 -6.36 37.13 5.10
CA GLY A 788 -5.33 36.61 4.21
C GLY A 788 -5.64 37.05 2.79
N LEU A 789 -4.91 38.02 2.27
CA LEU A 789 -5.18 38.61 0.96
C LEU A 789 -4.59 37.77 -0.17
N TYR A 790 -3.31 37.41 -0.03
CA TYR A 790 -2.55 36.76 -1.09
C TYR A 790 -1.47 35.83 -0.56
N ARG A 791 -1.32 34.67 -1.20
CA ARG A 791 -0.27 33.70 -0.93
C ARG A 791 0.30 33.15 -2.24
N THR A 792 1.62 33.14 -2.38
CA THR A 792 2.32 32.53 -3.53
C THR A 792 3.73 32.05 -3.18
N SER A 793 4.30 31.18 -4.00
CA SER A 793 5.70 30.72 -3.92
C SER A 793 6.32 30.86 -5.31
N LEU A 794 7.35 31.70 -5.44
CA LEU A 794 8.05 31.92 -6.70
C LEU A 794 9.32 31.08 -6.73
N LEU A 795 9.43 30.16 -7.69
CA LEU A 795 10.50 29.15 -7.67
C LEU A 795 11.73 29.63 -8.45
N GLN A 796 12.92 29.31 -7.95
CA GLN A 796 14.17 29.62 -8.66
C GLN A 796 14.24 28.93 -10.04
N ALA A 797 13.62 27.76 -10.16
CA ALA A 797 13.46 27.02 -11.43
C ALA A 797 12.72 27.83 -12.51
N GLU A 798 11.87 28.76 -12.11
CA GLU A 798 11.09 29.66 -12.97
C GLU A 798 11.72 31.06 -13.01
N GLY A 799 12.97 31.18 -12.55
CA GLY A 799 13.67 32.46 -12.41
C GLY A 799 13.01 33.40 -11.39
N PHE A 800 12.30 32.86 -10.39
CA PHE A 800 11.48 33.63 -9.44
C PHE A 800 10.37 34.48 -10.10
N CYS A 801 10.01 34.14 -11.34
CA CYS A 801 8.98 34.85 -12.11
C CYS A 801 9.21 36.37 -12.15
N LEU A 802 10.39 36.83 -12.57
CA LEU A 802 10.71 38.26 -12.62
C LEU A 802 9.68 39.07 -13.44
N GLY A 803 9.35 40.27 -12.98
CA GLY A 803 8.41 41.20 -13.61
C GLY A 803 7.16 41.48 -12.76
N HIS A 804 6.13 42.04 -13.40
CA HIS A 804 4.87 42.42 -12.77
C HIS A 804 3.89 41.24 -12.65
N HIS A 805 3.17 41.21 -11.53
CA HIS A 805 2.15 40.21 -11.21
C HIS A 805 0.84 40.88 -10.81
N PRO A 806 -0.23 40.76 -11.63
CA PRO A 806 -0.27 40.14 -12.96
C PRO A 806 0.52 40.97 -13.99
N SER A 807 0.82 40.37 -15.15
CA SER A 807 1.56 41.04 -16.24
C SER A 807 0.81 42.26 -16.81
N THR A 808 -0.51 42.30 -16.68
CA THR A 808 -1.37 43.43 -17.06
C THR A 808 -2.49 43.62 -16.03
N GLY A 809 -2.84 44.88 -15.74
CA GLY A 809 -3.94 45.22 -14.81
C GLY A 809 -3.60 45.01 -13.33
N LEU A 810 -4.62 44.69 -12.53
CA LEU A 810 -4.51 44.41 -11.09
C LEU A 810 -5.16 43.07 -10.78
N MET A 811 -4.58 42.32 -9.85
CA MET A 811 -5.19 41.14 -9.27
C MET A 811 -6.40 41.54 -8.41
N ARG A 812 -7.51 40.81 -8.44
CA ARG A 812 -8.74 41.13 -7.69
C ARG A 812 -9.04 40.07 -6.64
N ALA A 813 -9.01 40.46 -5.36
CA ALA A 813 -9.35 39.63 -4.22
C ALA A 813 -10.50 40.27 -3.43
N GLN A 814 -11.73 39.80 -3.66
CA GLN A 814 -12.94 40.33 -3.01
C GLN A 814 -13.04 41.88 -3.07
N ASP A 815 -12.73 42.55 -1.97
CA ASP A 815 -12.84 44.00 -1.78
C ASP A 815 -11.52 44.74 -2.04
N PHE A 816 -10.50 44.05 -2.53
CA PHE A 816 -9.17 44.62 -2.79
C PHE A 816 -8.70 44.30 -4.21
N SER A 817 -7.92 45.21 -4.80
CA SER A 817 -7.12 44.93 -5.99
C SER A 817 -5.68 45.32 -5.77
N PHE A 818 -4.72 44.54 -6.26
CA PHE A 818 -3.30 44.87 -6.07
C PHE A 818 -2.42 44.31 -7.18
N ARG A 819 -1.16 44.75 -7.23
CA ARG A 819 -0.09 44.15 -8.02
C ARG A 819 1.23 44.22 -7.26
N TYR A 820 2.10 43.25 -7.49
CA TYR A 820 3.47 43.27 -7.01
C TYR A 820 4.46 43.07 -8.16
N GLU A 821 5.73 43.38 -7.90
CA GLU A 821 6.80 43.24 -8.88
C GLU A 821 8.00 42.54 -8.24
N VAL A 822 8.65 41.68 -9.00
CA VAL A 822 9.92 41.03 -8.63
C VAL A 822 11.01 41.43 -9.61
N LEU A 823 12.07 42.05 -9.09
CA LEU A 823 13.21 42.54 -9.86
C LEU A 823 14.45 41.73 -9.50
N LYS A 824 15.28 41.44 -10.51
CA LYS A 824 16.65 40.98 -10.30
C LYS A 824 17.53 42.20 -10.06
N VAL A 825 18.38 42.14 -9.03
CA VAL A 825 19.23 43.25 -8.57
C VAL A 825 20.68 43.05 -8.97
#